data_AF-A0A2K3JD23-F1
#
_entry.id   AF-A0A2K3JD23-F1
#
_cell.length_a   1.000
_cell.length_b   1.000
_cell.length_c   1.000
_cell.angle_alpha   90.00
_cell.angle_beta   90.00
_cell.angle_gamma   90.00
#
_symmetry.space_group_name_H-M   'P 1'
#
loop_
_entity.id
_entity.type
_entity.pdbx_description
1 polymer ?
#
loop_
_entity_poly.entity_id
_entity_poly.type
_entity_poly.pdbx_seq_one_letter_code
_entity_poly.pdbx_strand_id
1 'polypeptide(L)'
;MKIKKHDVLKITIALFILFILQISTTIVPAETGTIEGFDKGIPWQPFIPLKRVTFVEFDKESYIDDYAYLASIPGSVFSDGEKLFANPLLFFQPDGTYPDTEKYLYLNDYNGTHFLMEDWMGYCNGRLDKLTAINVDKDNLEDDWNSKDTVFINSNDPFDVASKIALNDWSYANNAVIAVIEENYEKPDNATTAGTVEGKLTGEIGEEKIKVKRPFGIASEYEYFTIEGQYKYVKVELWYPSFVINFGIVNKFPGFGKAEGITLPSVDPDLQIFCRYEDNWLETSTSSEMTISKGPLEKCFSYVYKSGDWRIGVTNMPTEGGDSDFINYGLFEKGRFITYGTFAEALKNLLFGVKEFNAYITKYPGVEIEIPDTPPFGCRDATFKLTWNNKNIKLGLTIIGPSGEEIDSVFDEDADSQEIKIQKLGECLDGEHLRAVVYALNDVSLPVDFTVEYSWQQNITKKQADMTASACEGAILGSTINAPLLYVKSDEAPKITVDTLYKLGVNQIYLVDLGGYLKQEVINDLSAVASINKHYKSYKDVYNAITEKTGSNDVVFSTIDPWSYWYYEEDISLLKPAGEYAGAFHFGPASYAAAYHGTPLLLVDNHPELSGAVTWHADFWIKHGNGYTTPPIACMFLTGTRVYDFLREYGFDKEGPESILTVADQYDIGPTWTRVFAGVANPGGIIGTPVDATNHITRCIFYPALIFENPAAQEEKVTLINGSKSERVNPLNIVARLLPSTPGLSNLKIIRESGYEEYIHPVLHTYGCYLYRFNEMGSKYWGVTYQTRTGHTPGKDISGQEIDEGVLLKSSGKAGSFLPDLDDSEVAPFYASKAGYSNAFSTNYDATIDNLNQGVISWYMVLHGDSGKGGQLSWWQPMSETLKQYGIPSNLADFLGKLLGMPLGANPEEENPWRGYDMLWGSTEEPDSATLDSEIGIILGWLGLANKDGPLNGGFIKPGLDILPSNIPFLKFLGNRENYHDGLIGPYGLTAMLIKFSYSHPAKEVDSQLKNLHSMDFHAGSCLIGTKYIQIALMRHGSVLQEADPWPTSYWGGYSFEMIPREYALGKTAGETYAEGITTIGIKYIFEKNEERTWWWDGAENVVLFTDPDLRIWTPSSEYSDKNNWESKDIKPQPYDEELSINGHMPFGVSNYPNEKHPMSLLEQYYLVIIALIIVIVVVLLISRKKNN
;
A
#
# COMPACT_ATOMS: atom_id res chain seq x y z
N MET A 1 43.07 28.75 -74.61
CA MET A 1 43.86 28.28 -73.44
C MET A 1 43.44 26.84 -73.16
N LYS A 2 44.32 25.84 -73.38
CA LYS A 2 44.00 24.42 -73.20
C LYS A 2 44.02 24.09 -71.71
N ILE A 3 42.85 23.96 -71.09
CA ILE A 3 42.72 23.39 -69.74
C ILE A 3 42.88 21.87 -69.88
N LYS A 4 43.84 21.27 -69.17
CA LYS A 4 44.07 19.82 -69.22
C LYS A 4 42.96 19.13 -68.41
N LYS A 5 42.58 17.92 -68.83
CA LYS A 5 41.51 17.09 -68.21
C LYS A 5 41.66 16.89 -66.69
N HIS A 6 42.89 17.03 -66.18
CA HIS A 6 43.21 16.91 -64.76
C HIS A 6 42.85 18.15 -63.92
N ASP A 7 42.67 19.32 -64.57
CA ASP A 7 42.34 20.59 -63.91
C ASP A 7 40.82 20.73 -63.73
N VAL A 8 40.01 20.16 -64.64
CA VAL A 8 38.54 20.14 -64.51
C VAL A 8 38.12 19.28 -63.33
N LEU A 9 38.71 18.08 -63.15
CA LEU A 9 38.40 17.22 -62.00
C LEU A 9 38.81 17.85 -60.66
N LYS A 10 39.92 18.60 -60.63
CA LYS A 10 40.35 19.34 -59.43
C LYS A 10 39.43 20.52 -59.13
N ILE A 11 38.93 21.22 -60.15
CA ILE A 11 37.96 22.31 -59.99
C ILE A 11 36.60 21.75 -59.54
N THR A 12 36.16 20.60 -60.07
CA THR A 12 34.92 19.94 -59.65
C THR A 12 35.02 19.41 -58.23
N ILE A 13 36.15 18.81 -57.82
CA ILE A 13 36.38 18.36 -56.45
C ILE A 13 36.50 19.57 -55.50
N ALA A 14 37.15 20.65 -55.92
CA ALA A 14 37.24 21.87 -55.12
C ALA A 14 35.87 22.56 -54.94
N LEU A 15 35.04 22.60 -55.99
CA LEU A 15 33.67 23.11 -55.92
C LEU A 15 32.75 22.17 -55.10
N PHE A 16 32.99 20.86 -55.14
CA PHE A 16 32.26 19.87 -54.33
C PHE A 16 32.67 19.95 -52.85
N ILE A 17 33.94 20.20 -52.54
CA ILE A 17 34.43 20.46 -51.18
C ILE A 17 33.95 21.82 -50.67
N LEU A 18 33.89 22.85 -51.52
CA LEU A 18 33.28 24.16 -51.19
C LEU A 18 31.76 24.07 -50.99
N PHE A 19 31.08 23.18 -51.71
CA PHE A 19 29.65 22.88 -51.53
C PHE A 19 29.40 22.07 -50.24
N ILE A 20 30.28 21.12 -49.89
CA ILE A 20 30.24 20.41 -48.59
C ILE A 20 30.57 21.35 -47.42
N LEU A 21 31.48 22.31 -47.60
CA LEU A 21 31.79 23.35 -46.61
C LEU A 21 30.70 24.43 -46.47
N GLN A 22 29.75 24.53 -47.42
CA GLN A 22 28.57 25.39 -47.30
C GLN A 22 27.35 24.68 -46.68
N ILE A 23 27.42 23.36 -46.44
CA ILE A 23 26.36 22.58 -45.77
C ILE A 23 26.67 22.33 -44.29
N SER A 24 27.83 22.76 -43.78
CA SER A 24 28.06 22.86 -42.33
C SER A 24 27.45 24.14 -41.77
N THR A 25 26.13 24.27 -41.81
CA THR A 25 25.45 25.11 -40.82
C THR A 25 25.57 24.38 -39.49
N THR A 26 26.54 24.80 -38.69
CA THR A 26 26.51 24.59 -37.24
C THR A 26 25.17 25.12 -36.74
N ILE A 27 24.25 24.23 -36.39
CA ILE A 27 23.15 24.53 -35.49
C ILE A 27 23.85 24.90 -34.18
N VAL A 28 23.91 26.19 -33.91
CA VAL A 28 24.24 26.69 -32.57
C VAL A 28 23.01 26.32 -31.75
N PRO A 29 23.12 25.46 -30.71
CA PRO A 29 22.02 25.33 -29.76
C PRO A 29 21.76 26.73 -29.23
N ALA A 30 20.52 27.20 -29.33
CA ALA A 30 20.14 28.35 -28.52
C ALA A 30 20.41 27.94 -27.06
N GLU A 31 21.30 28.65 -26.38
CA GLU A 31 21.41 28.56 -24.93
C GLU A 31 20.07 29.03 -24.36
N THR A 32 19.16 28.08 -24.14
CA THR A 32 17.99 28.27 -23.30
C THR A 32 18.53 28.60 -21.91
N GLY A 33 18.17 29.78 -21.39
CA GLY A 33 18.60 30.23 -20.07
C GLY A 33 18.42 29.11 -19.06
N THR A 34 19.52 28.65 -18.48
CA THR A 34 19.59 27.38 -17.75
C THR A 34 18.86 27.49 -16.42
N ILE A 35 17.57 27.16 -16.42
CA ILE A 35 16.89 26.76 -15.19
C ILE A 35 17.46 25.40 -14.82
N GLU A 36 18.01 25.31 -13.62
CA GLU A 36 18.44 24.05 -13.05
C GLU A 36 17.19 23.22 -12.74
N GLY A 37 17.21 21.94 -13.11
CA GLY A 37 16.10 21.04 -12.78
C GLY A 37 16.16 20.65 -11.30
N PHE A 38 15.03 20.34 -10.71
CA PHE A 38 14.96 19.84 -9.34
C PHE A 38 15.38 18.37 -9.30
N ASP A 39 16.38 18.04 -8.49
CA ASP A 39 17.09 16.75 -8.49
C ASP A 39 16.83 15.88 -7.24
N LYS A 40 15.95 16.33 -6.33
CA LYS A 40 15.55 15.59 -5.12
C LYS A 40 14.17 14.92 -5.26
N GLY A 41 13.56 14.96 -6.45
CA GLY A 41 12.24 14.37 -6.69
C GLY A 41 12.32 12.89 -7.03
N ILE A 42 11.14 12.29 -7.23
CA ILE A 42 10.96 10.95 -7.82
C ILE A 42 11.65 10.81 -9.19
N PRO A 43 11.66 11.83 -10.09
CA PRO A 43 12.06 11.55 -11.47
C PRO A 43 13.53 11.11 -11.62
N TRP A 44 13.78 10.16 -12.53
CA TRP A 44 15.13 9.60 -12.81
C TRP A 44 16.16 10.62 -13.32
N GLN A 45 15.71 11.83 -13.64
CA GLN A 45 16.49 12.97 -14.07
C GLN A 45 15.96 14.25 -13.40
N PRO A 46 16.81 15.27 -13.18
CA PRO A 46 16.35 16.55 -12.66
C PRO A 46 15.22 17.12 -13.54
N PHE A 47 14.11 17.49 -12.93
CA PHE A 47 12.91 17.87 -13.69
C PHE A 47 12.53 19.35 -13.54
N ILE A 48 11.86 19.88 -14.56
CA ILE A 48 11.37 21.25 -14.63
C ILE A 48 9.85 21.22 -14.86
N PRO A 49 9.04 21.74 -13.93
CA PRO A 49 7.61 21.87 -14.12
C PRO A 49 7.27 22.81 -15.29
N LEU A 50 6.25 22.48 -16.05
CA LEU A 50 5.59 23.36 -17.00
C LEU A 50 4.25 23.75 -16.40
N LYS A 51 3.86 25.05 -16.44
CA LYS A 51 2.55 25.51 -15.96
C LYS A 51 1.41 25.10 -16.90
N ARG A 52 1.26 23.79 -17.11
CA ARG A 52 0.29 23.19 -18.02
C ARG A 52 -0.57 22.19 -17.27
N VAL A 53 -1.69 21.81 -17.86
CA VAL A 53 -2.42 20.59 -17.52
C VAL A 53 -2.99 19.98 -18.79
N THR A 54 -3.00 18.66 -18.85
CA THR A 54 -3.69 17.89 -19.89
C THR A 54 -4.77 17.06 -19.23
N PHE A 55 -6.03 17.29 -19.61
CA PHE A 55 -7.16 16.47 -19.22
C PHE A 55 -7.55 15.54 -20.36
N VAL A 56 -7.81 14.28 -20.03
CA VAL A 56 -8.43 13.29 -20.91
C VAL A 56 -9.74 12.85 -20.28
N GLU A 57 -10.87 13.02 -20.97
CA GLU A 57 -12.16 12.56 -20.44
C GLU A 57 -12.12 11.05 -20.18
N PHE A 58 -12.45 10.65 -18.96
CA PHE A 58 -12.47 9.25 -18.55
C PHE A 58 -13.62 8.49 -19.25
N ASP A 59 -13.31 7.39 -19.93
CA ASP A 59 -14.26 6.54 -20.64
C ASP A 59 -14.27 5.12 -20.08
N LYS A 60 -15.25 4.82 -19.25
CA LYS A 60 -15.42 3.50 -18.63
C LYS A 60 -15.85 2.38 -19.59
N GLU A 61 -16.13 2.67 -20.86
CA GLU A 61 -16.69 1.72 -21.83
C GLU A 61 -15.72 1.34 -22.97
N SER A 62 -14.69 2.13 -23.25
CA SER A 62 -13.76 1.89 -24.38
C SER A 62 -12.33 2.34 -24.10
N TYR A 63 -11.37 1.94 -24.95
CA TYR A 63 -9.94 2.27 -24.83
C TYR A 63 -9.56 3.69 -25.32
N ILE A 64 -10.53 4.52 -25.72
CA ILE A 64 -10.21 5.79 -26.41
C ILE A 64 -9.49 6.79 -25.51
N ASP A 65 -9.87 6.85 -24.23
CA ASP A 65 -9.24 7.68 -23.22
C ASP A 65 -7.84 7.16 -22.90
N ASP A 66 -7.65 5.85 -22.74
CA ASP A 66 -6.32 5.26 -22.54
C ASP A 66 -5.36 5.57 -23.69
N TYR A 67 -5.79 5.38 -24.95
CA TYR A 67 -4.95 5.69 -26.11
C TYR A 67 -4.66 7.19 -26.22
N ALA A 68 -5.62 8.05 -25.87
CA ALA A 68 -5.39 9.49 -25.80
C ALA A 68 -4.41 9.86 -24.65
N TYR A 69 -4.55 9.23 -23.50
CA TYR A 69 -3.70 9.43 -22.33
C TYR A 69 -2.26 8.98 -22.62
N LEU A 70 -2.08 7.76 -23.12
CA LEU A 70 -0.78 7.21 -23.53
C LEU A 70 -0.10 8.06 -24.62
N ALA A 71 -0.85 8.54 -25.62
CA ALA A 71 -0.31 9.44 -26.64
C ALA A 71 0.09 10.82 -26.08
N SER A 72 -0.50 11.23 -24.96
CA SER A 72 -0.20 12.49 -24.27
C SER A 72 0.99 12.41 -23.32
N ILE A 73 1.45 11.21 -22.95
CA ILE A 73 2.59 11.02 -22.03
C ILE A 73 3.87 11.66 -22.59
N PRO A 74 4.32 11.41 -23.84
CA PRO A 74 5.51 12.10 -24.37
C PRO A 74 5.37 13.62 -24.50
N GLY A 75 4.14 14.15 -24.48
CA GLY A 75 3.83 15.58 -24.48
C GLY A 75 3.84 16.20 -23.08
N SER A 76 3.64 15.37 -22.06
CA SER A 76 3.44 15.75 -20.65
C SER A 76 4.65 15.45 -19.78
N VAL A 77 5.49 14.48 -20.14
CA VAL A 77 6.80 14.21 -19.55
C VAL A 77 7.80 13.80 -20.63
N PHE A 78 8.91 14.52 -20.78
CA PHE A 78 9.92 14.22 -21.81
C PHE A 78 11.32 14.70 -21.45
N SER A 79 12.32 13.96 -21.93
CA SER A 79 13.75 14.27 -21.70
C SER A 79 14.35 15.11 -22.82
N ASP A 80 15.12 16.15 -22.48
CA ASP A 80 16.00 16.82 -23.45
C ASP A 80 17.37 16.13 -23.60
N GLY A 81 17.61 15.08 -22.81
CA GLY A 81 18.87 14.34 -22.69
C GLY A 81 19.57 14.56 -21.35
N GLU A 82 19.31 15.66 -20.66
CA GLU A 82 19.90 16.01 -19.35
C GLU A 82 18.83 16.21 -18.27
N LYS A 83 17.64 16.68 -18.65
CA LYS A 83 16.54 17.04 -17.76
C LYS A 83 15.20 16.55 -18.29
N LEU A 84 14.24 16.44 -17.39
CA LEU A 84 12.84 16.17 -17.71
C LEU A 84 12.03 17.47 -17.68
N PHE A 85 11.11 17.63 -18.62
CA PHE A 85 10.07 18.66 -18.58
C PHE A 85 8.73 17.97 -18.34
N ALA A 86 7.91 18.53 -17.45
CA ALA A 86 6.81 17.78 -16.86
C ALA A 86 5.58 18.66 -16.54
N ASN A 87 4.37 18.16 -16.78
CA ASN A 87 3.11 18.75 -16.30
C ASN A 87 2.07 17.69 -15.92
N PRO A 88 1.11 18.02 -15.03
CA PRO A 88 -0.06 17.18 -14.77
C PRO A 88 -0.74 16.66 -16.05
N LEU A 89 -0.97 15.34 -16.06
CA LEU A 89 -1.75 14.61 -17.05
C LEU A 89 -2.78 13.79 -16.27
N LEU A 90 -4.06 14.09 -16.47
CA LEU A 90 -5.14 13.62 -15.61
C LEU A 90 -6.25 13.00 -16.43
N PHE A 91 -6.77 11.85 -15.97
CA PHE A 91 -8.11 11.46 -16.36
C PHE A 91 -9.10 12.42 -15.68
N PHE A 92 -10.15 12.79 -16.42
CA PHE A 92 -11.11 13.78 -15.98
C PHE A 92 -12.51 13.18 -15.97
N GLN A 93 -13.12 13.16 -14.79
CA GLN A 93 -14.53 12.86 -14.62
C GLN A 93 -15.26 14.13 -14.15
N PRO A 94 -16.27 14.62 -14.89
CA PRO A 94 -17.03 15.80 -14.50
C PRO A 94 -17.76 15.65 -13.16
N ASP A 95 -17.97 16.78 -12.47
CA ASP A 95 -18.87 16.83 -11.31
C ASP A 95 -20.29 16.38 -11.68
N GLY A 96 -20.98 15.73 -10.74
CA GLY A 96 -22.34 15.24 -10.95
C GLY A 96 -22.47 14.04 -11.90
N THR A 97 -21.38 13.38 -12.29
CA THR A 97 -21.40 12.14 -13.10
C THR A 97 -22.23 11.03 -12.43
N TYR A 98 -22.16 10.94 -11.11
CA TYR A 98 -22.96 10.00 -10.31
C TYR A 98 -23.94 10.74 -9.40
N PRO A 99 -25.06 10.11 -8.99
CA PRO A 99 -25.98 10.71 -8.03
C PRO A 99 -25.30 11.00 -6.69
N ASP A 100 -25.52 12.20 -6.16
CA ASP A 100 -25.08 12.63 -4.81
C ASP A 100 -25.84 11.84 -3.72
N THR A 101 -25.38 10.63 -3.48
CA THR A 101 -25.92 9.69 -2.48
C THR A 101 -24.77 8.86 -1.93
N GLU A 102 -24.91 8.39 -0.69
CA GLU A 102 -23.86 7.66 0.03
C GLU A 102 -23.29 6.49 -0.78
N LYS A 103 -24.16 5.73 -1.45
CA LYS A 103 -23.79 4.57 -2.26
C LYS A 103 -22.66 4.86 -3.26
N TYR A 104 -22.65 6.03 -3.90
CA TYR A 104 -21.73 6.36 -4.99
C TYR A 104 -20.49 7.14 -4.54
N LEU A 105 -20.25 7.27 -3.24
CA LEU A 105 -19.10 8.01 -2.70
C LEU A 105 -17.76 7.53 -3.28
N TYR A 106 -17.53 6.22 -3.39
CA TYR A 106 -16.31 5.68 -4.04
C TYR A 106 -16.17 6.03 -5.53
N LEU A 107 -17.25 6.43 -6.21
CA LEU A 107 -17.19 6.81 -7.63
C LEU A 107 -17.13 8.35 -7.83
N ASN A 108 -17.12 9.13 -6.74
CA ASN A 108 -17.04 10.58 -6.82
C ASN A 108 -15.59 11.09 -6.89
N ASP A 109 -14.95 10.85 -8.03
CA ASP A 109 -13.52 11.17 -8.26
C ASP A 109 -13.24 12.67 -8.45
N TYR A 110 -14.28 13.47 -8.73
CA TYR A 110 -14.16 14.89 -9.04
C TYR A 110 -13.43 15.66 -7.95
N ASN A 111 -13.74 15.37 -6.67
CA ASN A 111 -13.12 16.02 -5.52
C ASN A 111 -11.58 15.91 -5.54
N GLY A 112 -11.04 14.75 -5.94
CA GLY A 112 -9.60 14.55 -6.05
C GLY A 112 -8.97 15.47 -7.10
N THR A 113 -9.64 15.63 -8.23
CA THR A 113 -9.20 16.52 -9.31
C THR A 113 -9.31 17.99 -8.90
N HIS A 114 -10.42 18.36 -8.25
CA HIS A 114 -10.67 19.73 -7.77
C HIS A 114 -9.58 20.19 -6.79
N PHE A 115 -9.32 19.43 -5.72
CA PHE A 115 -8.30 19.80 -4.74
C PHE A 115 -6.87 19.74 -5.28
N LEU A 116 -6.58 18.85 -6.24
CA LEU A 116 -5.29 18.87 -6.95
C LEU A 116 -5.13 20.14 -7.80
N MET A 117 -6.19 20.53 -8.51
CA MET A 117 -6.19 21.74 -9.33
C MET A 117 -6.14 23.01 -8.48
N GLU A 118 -6.75 23.03 -7.30
CA GLU A 118 -6.62 24.13 -6.33
C GLU A 118 -5.14 24.42 -6.02
N ASP A 119 -4.38 23.39 -5.61
CA ASP A 119 -2.95 23.51 -5.32
C ASP A 119 -2.15 23.85 -6.59
N TRP A 120 -2.41 23.18 -7.71
CA TRP A 120 -1.66 23.41 -8.95
C TRP A 120 -1.87 24.82 -9.50
N MET A 121 -3.09 25.35 -9.42
CA MET A 121 -3.40 26.72 -9.78
C MET A 121 -2.72 27.71 -8.82
N GLY A 122 -2.66 27.40 -7.53
CA GLY A 122 -1.86 28.13 -6.54
C GLY A 122 -0.40 28.30 -6.97
N TYR A 123 0.28 27.17 -7.25
CA TYR A 123 1.66 27.15 -7.75
C TYR A 123 1.82 27.90 -9.08
N CYS A 124 0.80 27.85 -9.93
CA CYS A 124 0.78 28.58 -11.19
C CYS A 124 0.54 30.09 -11.05
N ASN A 125 0.29 30.61 -9.84
CA ASN A 125 -0.14 31.97 -9.55
C ASN A 125 -1.51 32.31 -10.18
N GLY A 126 -2.45 31.37 -10.11
CA GLY A 126 -3.83 31.51 -10.57
C GLY A 126 -4.01 31.51 -12.10
N ARG A 127 -2.96 31.21 -12.88
CA ARG A 127 -3.07 31.13 -14.34
C ARG A 127 -2.06 30.17 -14.97
N LEU A 128 -2.58 29.20 -15.71
CA LEU A 128 -1.81 28.27 -16.53
C LEU A 128 -1.25 28.95 -17.79
N ASP A 129 -0.18 28.40 -18.31
CA ASP A 129 0.36 28.72 -19.63
C ASP A 129 -0.37 27.98 -20.75
N LYS A 130 -0.80 26.73 -20.53
CA LYS A 130 -1.60 25.96 -21.49
C LYS A 130 -2.52 24.95 -20.77
N LEU A 131 -3.77 24.84 -21.19
CA LEU A 131 -4.71 23.80 -20.80
C LEU A 131 -5.07 23.01 -22.05
N THR A 132 -4.84 21.70 -22.05
CA THR A 132 -5.27 20.81 -23.14
C THR A 132 -6.39 19.91 -22.63
N ALA A 133 -7.53 19.95 -23.29
CA ALA A 133 -8.70 19.15 -22.97
C ALA A 133 -8.99 18.19 -24.12
N ILE A 134 -8.88 16.89 -23.87
CA ILE A 134 -9.10 15.83 -24.86
C ILE A 134 -10.43 15.17 -24.56
N ASN A 135 -11.37 15.27 -25.50
CA ASN A 135 -12.77 14.85 -25.40
C ASN A 135 -13.61 15.50 -24.28
N VAL A 136 -12.99 16.22 -23.33
CA VAL A 136 -13.71 16.95 -22.27
C VAL A 136 -14.56 18.09 -22.84
N ASP A 137 -15.86 18.11 -22.48
CA ASP A 137 -16.73 19.25 -22.77
C ASP A 137 -16.24 20.51 -22.01
N LYS A 138 -16.14 21.63 -22.73
CA LYS A 138 -15.74 22.92 -22.16
C LYS A 138 -16.64 23.36 -20.99
N ASP A 139 -17.91 22.96 -21.00
CA ASP A 139 -18.90 23.37 -19.99
C ASP A 139 -18.72 22.58 -18.68
N ASN A 140 -17.86 21.53 -18.68
CA ASN A 140 -17.51 20.74 -17.50
C ASN A 140 -16.26 21.27 -16.78
N LEU A 141 -15.49 22.18 -17.38
CA LEU A 141 -14.30 22.77 -16.74
C LEU A 141 -14.70 23.91 -15.79
N GLU A 142 -14.03 24.03 -14.65
CA GLU A 142 -14.29 25.14 -13.72
C GLU A 142 -13.86 26.49 -14.31
N ASP A 143 -14.67 27.53 -14.04
CA ASP A 143 -14.45 28.90 -14.54
C ASP A 143 -13.13 29.53 -14.03
N ASP A 144 -12.59 29.06 -12.92
CA ASP A 144 -11.39 29.59 -12.28
C ASP A 144 -10.09 28.92 -12.74
N TRP A 145 -10.16 27.81 -13.50
CA TRP A 145 -9.01 27.14 -14.15
C TRP A 145 -8.50 27.90 -15.38
N ASN A 146 -8.12 29.16 -15.15
CA ASN A 146 -7.71 30.11 -16.18
C ASN A 146 -6.39 29.70 -16.85
N SER A 147 -6.34 29.78 -18.18
CA SER A 147 -5.14 29.52 -18.98
C SER A 147 -4.85 30.65 -19.98
N LYS A 148 -3.59 30.83 -20.38
CA LYS A 148 -3.23 31.69 -21.53
C LYS A 148 -3.73 31.12 -22.84
N ASP A 149 -3.60 29.80 -23.00
CA ASP A 149 -4.06 29.06 -24.16
C ASP A 149 -4.86 27.82 -23.72
N THR A 150 -6.00 27.59 -24.36
CA THR A 150 -6.86 26.45 -24.08
C THR A 150 -7.17 25.73 -25.38
N VAL A 151 -6.71 24.48 -25.48
CA VAL A 151 -6.85 23.65 -26.68
C VAL A 151 -7.83 22.53 -26.40
N PHE A 152 -8.84 22.39 -27.27
CA PHE A 152 -9.77 21.26 -27.25
C PHE A 152 -9.47 20.30 -28.40
N ILE A 153 -9.15 19.06 -28.09
CA ILE A 153 -8.92 17.97 -29.04
C ILE A 153 -10.07 16.98 -28.90
N ASN A 154 -10.91 16.87 -29.95
CA ASN A 154 -12.03 15.93 -29.96
C ASN A 154 -11.82 14.87 -31.04
N SER A 155 -11.87 13.60 -30.66
CA SER A 155 -11.82 12.44 -31.55
C SER A 155 -12.22 11.16 -30.82
N ASN A 156 -13.00 10.32 -31.52
CA ASN A 156 -13.32 8.95 -31.07
C ASN A 156 -12.50 7.89 -31.83
N ASP A 157 -11.49 8.32 -32.59
CA ASP A 157 -10.55 7.48 -33.33
C ASP A 157 -9.17 7.62 -32.69
N PRO A 158 -8.54 6.52 -32.18
CA PRO A 158 -7.25 6.57 -31.52
C PRO A 158 -6.11 7.02 -32.45
N PHE A 159 -6.18 6.77 -33.76
CA PHE A 159 -5.16 7.18 -34.72
C PHE A 159 -5.20 8.69 -34.98
N ASP A 160 -6.41 9.24 -35.06
CA ASP A 160 -6.64 10.68 -35.24
C ASP A 160 -6.35 11.47 -33.96
N VAL A 161 -6.74 10.97 -32.78
CA VAL A 161 -6.45 11.66 -31.51
C VAL A 161 -4.95 11.76 -31.26
N ALA A 162 -4.20 10.67 -31.44
CA ALA A 162 -2.74 10.66 -31.29
C ALA A 162 -2.07 11.60 -32.30
N SER A 163 -2.55 11.63 -33.54
CA SER A 163 -2.06 12.55 -34.57
C SER A 163 -2.32 14.02 -34.21
N LYS A 164 -3.50 14.35 -33.69
CA LYS A 164 -3.84 15.71 -33.23
C LYS A 164 -2.99 16.14 -32.04
N ILE A 165 -2.76 15.24 -31.07
CA ILE A 165 -1.86 15.48 -29.93
C ILE A 165 -0.44 15.76 -30.44
N ALA A 166 0.11 14.90 -31.29
CA ALA A 166 1.44 15.05 -31.85
C ALA A 166 1.60 16.37 -32.64
N LEU A 167 0.60 16.76 -33.43
CA LEU A 167 0.62 18.01 -34.19
C LEU A 167 0.42 19.25 -33.30
N ASN A 168 -0.24 19.11 -32.15
CA ASN A 168 -0.42 20.18 -31.17
C ASN A 168 0.85 20.49 -30.37
N ASP A 169 1.68 19.46 -30.14
CA ASP A 169 2.84 19.55 -29.25
C ASP A 169 4.20 19.54 -30.00
N TRP A 170 4.29 19.07 -31.25
CA TRP A 170 5.53 19.12 -32.04
C TRP A 170 5.40 19.95 -33.31
N SER A 171 6.35 20.88 -33.52
CA SER A 171 6.54 21.59 -34.80
C SER A 171 7.30 20.72 -35.80
N TYR A 172 8.21 19.88 -35.31
CA TYR A 172 8.87 18.84 -36.06
C TYR A 172 9.39 17.77 -35.09
N ALA A 173 9.67 16.58 -35.60
CA ALA A 173 10.29 15.51 -34.81
C ALA A 173 11.24 14.70 -35.70
N ASN A 174 12.48 14.47 -35.25
CA ASN A 174 13.40 13.60 -35.99
C ASN A 174 13.01 12.11 -35.82
N ASN A 175 12.56 11.76 -34.62
CA ASN A 175 12.16 10.42 -34.23
C ASN A 175 10.64 10.41 -33.99
N ALA A 176 9.98 9.29 -34.29
CA ALA A 176 8.63 8.99 -33.81
C ALA A 176 8.59 7.57 -33.28
N VAL A 177 7.80 7.35 -32.23
CA VAL A 177 7.48 6.01 -31.73
C VAL A 177 6.14 5.60 -32.34
N ILE A 178 6.11 4.42 -32.95
CA ILE A 178 4.90 3.84 -33.55
C ILE A 178 4.55 2.58 -32.78
N ALA A 179 3.39 2.57 -32.14
CA ALA A 179 2.85 1.39 -31.46
C ALA A 179 1.73 0.75 -32.28
N VAL A 180 1.64 -0.58 -32.21
CA VAL A 180 0.61 -1.35 -32.89
C VAL A 180 -0.57 -1.57 -31.95
N ILE A 181 -1.76 -1.17 -32.39
CA ILE A 181 -3.01 -1.31 -31.63
C ILE A 181 -4.16 -1.79 -32.54
N GLU A 182 -5.28 -2.12 -31.94
CA GLU A 182 -6.58 -2.20 -32.62
C GLU A 182 -7.58 -1.26 -31.93
N GLU A 183 -8.63 -0.84 -32.65
CA GLU A 183 -9.71 -0.05 -32.05
C GLU A 183 -10.60 -0.92 -31.14
N ASN A 184 -10.74 -2.20 -31.50
CA ASN A 184 -11.54 -3.18 -30.79
C ASN A 184 -10.85 -4.54 -30.87
N TYR A 185 -10.95 -5.32 -29.80
CA TYR A 185 -10.37 -6.66 -29.72
C TYR A 185 -11.46 -7.73 -29.79
N GLU A 186 -11.25 -8.76 -30.60
CA GLU A 186 -12.16 -9.91 -30.66
C GLU A 186 -12.01 -10.77 -29.40
N LYS A 187 -13.15 -11.27 -28.89
CA LYS A 187 -13.14 -12.24 -27.79
C LYS A 187 -12.73 -13.63 -28.31
N PRO A 188 -12.09 -14.47 -27.48
CA PRO A 188 -11.70 -15.83 -27.88
C PRO A 188 -12.88 -16.72 -28.32
N ASP A 189 -12.74 -17.42 -29.44
CA ASP A 189 -13.68 -18.46 -29.90
C ASP A 189 -13.49 -19.77 -29.10
N ASN A 190 -14.58 -20.38 -28.60
CA ASN A 190 -14.57 -21.54 -27.67
C ASN A 190 -13.84 -21.26 -26.34
N ALA A 191 -14.20 -20.15 -25.69
CA ALA A 191 -13.58 -19.66 -24.45
C ALA A 191 -13.59 -20.63 -23.26
N THR A 192 -14.40 -21.69 -23.23
CA THR A 192 -14.52 -22.56 -22.04
C THR A 192 -13.70 -23.85 -22.16
N THR A 193 -12.76 -24.02 -21.24
CA THR A 193 -12.09 -25.30 -20.99
C THR A 193 -12.76 -25.96 -19.79
N ALA A 194 -13.07 -27.25 -19.89
CA ALA A 194 -13.63 -28.01 -18.78
C ALA A 194 -13.17 -29.46 -18.84
N GLY A 195 -12.93 -30.04 -17.67
CA GLY A 195 -12.46 -31.41 -17.53
C GLY A 195 -12.76 -31.98 -16.15
N THR A 196 -12.31 -33.21 -15.94
CA THR A 196 -12.48 -33.92 -14.67
C THR A 196 -11.23 -34.71 -14.33
N VAL A 197 -10.84 -34.70 -13.07
CA VAL A 197 -9.87 -35.65 -12.53
C VAL A 197 -10.52 -36.54 -11.48
N GLU A 198 -10.17 -37.82 -11.47
CA GLU A 198 -10.71 -38.81 -10.55
C GLU A 198 -9.62 -39.34 -9.63
N GLY A 199 -9.99 -39.66 -8.40
CA GLY A 199 -9.06 -40.22 -7.43
C GLY A 199 -9.75 -41.16 -6.45
N LYS A 200 -8.91 -41.84 -5.65
CA LYS A 200 -9.35 -42.67 -4.53
C LYS A 200 -8.60 -42.27 -3.28
N LEU A 201 -9.31 -42.20 -2.17
CA LEU A 201 -8.74 -41.83 -0.88
C LEU A 201 -9.00 -42.92 0.16
N THR A 202 -7.96 -43.28 0.92
CA THR A 202 -8.03 -44.11 2.12
C THR A 202 -6.93 -43.67 3.07
N GLY A 203 -7.19 -43.76 4.38
CA GLY A 203 -6.24 -43.35 5.39
C GLY A 203 -6.93 -43.12 6.73
N GLU A 204 -6.13 -43.13 7.78
CA GLU A 204 -6.56 -42.79 9.14
C GLU A 204 -5.94 -41.44 9.51
N ILE A 205 -6.64 -40.68 10.34
CA ILE A 205 -6.13 -39.42 10.87
C ILE A 205 -4.96 -39.72 11.80
N GLY A 206 -3.86 -38.99 11.59
CA GLY A 206 -2.72 -39.02 12.48
C GLY A 206 -2.94 -38.04 13.64
N GLU A 207 -2.81 -38.50 14.88
CA GLU A 207 -2.85 -37.64 16.06
C GLU A 207 -1.57 -37.73 16.87
N GLU A 208 -1.03 -36.58 17.24
CA GLU A 208 0.16 -36.48 18.08
C GLU A 208 -0.05 -35.39 19.13
N LYS A 209 0.40 -35.65 20.36
CA LYS A 209 0.34 -34.69 21.45
C LYS A 209 1.74 -34.40 21.96
N ILE A 210 2.12 -33.12 21.91
CA ILE A 210 3.41 -32.64 22.36
C ILE A 210 3.19 -31.64 23.51
N LYS A 211 4.12 -31.62 24.46
CA LYS A 211 4.16 -30.59 25.50
C LYS A 211 5.26 -29.60 25.16
N VAL A 212 4.91 -28.33 25.09
CA VAL A 212 5.85 -27.23 24.83
C VAL A 212 6.11 -26.51 26.13
N LYS A 213 7.37 -26.19 26.43
CA LYS A 213 7.70 -25.36 27.59
C LYS A 213 7.22 -23.94 27.35
N ARG A 214 6.81 -23.25 28.41
CA ARG A 214 6.48 -21.83 28.31
C ARG A 214 7.75 -21.00 28.05
N PRO A 215 7.82 -20.22 26.95
CA PRO A 215 8.89 -19.26 26.70
C PRO A 215 8.72 -18.00 27.58
N PHE A 216 9.76 -17.17 27.64
CA PHE A 216 9.76 -15.89 28.35
C PHE A 216 9.94 -14.74 27.34
N GLY A 217 8.86 -14.36 26.65
CA GLY A 217 8.86 -13.30 25.62
C GLY A 217 8.83 -13.86 24.19
N ILE A 218 9.47 -13.14 23.28
CA ILE A 218 9.50 -13.43 21.83
C ILE A 218 10.46 -14.57 21.41
N ALA A 219 11.32 -15.02 22.33
CA ALA A 219 12.25 -16.11 22.04
C ALA A 219 11.49 -17.43 21.99
N SER A 220 11.31 -17.98 20.78
CA SER A 220 10.48 -19.16 20.58
C SER A 220 11.07 -20.42 21.23
N GLU A 221 10.23 -21.19 21.91
CA GLU A 221 10.51 -22.58 22.26
C GLU A 221 10.02 -23.48 21.13
N TYR A 222 10.89 -24.37 20.64
CA TYR A 222 10.60 -25.23 19.49
C TYR A 222 10.42 -26.69 19.90
N GLU A 223 9.41 -27.34 19.32
CA GLU A 223 9.24 -28.79 19.38
C GLU A 223 9.05 -29.37 17.99
N TYR A 224 9.59 -30.58 17.77
CA TYR A 224 9.70 -31.19 16.45
C TYR A 224 8.77 -32.37 16.30
N PHE A 225 8.25 -32.55 15.10
CA PHE A 225 7.44 -33.70 14.71
C PHE A 225 7.67 -34.04 13.24
N THR A 226 7.12 -35.17 12.79
CA THR A 226 7.27 -35.61 11.40
C THR A 226 5.89 -35.74 10.76
N ILE A 227 5.79 -35.34 9.49
CA ILE A 227 4.61 -35.58 8.65
C ILE A 227 4.97 -36.60 7.57
N GLU A 228 4.31 -37.75 7.61
CA GLU A 228 4.45 -38.83 6.63
C GLU A 228 3.80 -38.48 5.29
N GLY A 229 4.29 -39.08 4.20
CA GLY A 229 3.88 -38.75 2.83
C GLY A 229 2.39 -38.97 2.47
N GLN A 230 1.66 -39.68 3.32
CA GLN A 230 0.21 -39.92 3.15
C GLN A 230 -0.65 -38.73 3.60
N TYR A 231 -0.10 -37.80 4.38
CA TYR A 231 -0.81 -36.64 4.90
C TYR A 231 -0.61 -35.43 4.00
N LYS A 232 -1.68 -34.68 3.78
CA LYS A 232 -1.71 -33.53 2.86
C LYS A 232 -2.17 -32.23 3.50
N TYR A 233 -2.72 -32.29 4.70
CA TYR A 233 -3.12 -31.12 5.47
C TYR A 233 -2.81 -31.35 6.95
N VAL A 234 -2.49 -30.29 7.69
CA VAL A 234 -2.18 -30.36 9.12
C VAL A 234 -2.89 -29.24 9.88
N LYS A 235 -3.41 -29.58 11.06
CA LYS A 235 -3.94 -28.64 12.05
C LYS A 235 -3.13 -28.77 13.32
N VAL A 236 -2.77 -27.64 13.93
CA VAL A 236 -2.15 -27.60 15.25
C VAL A 236 -3.00 -26.73 16.18
N GLU A 237 -3.35 -27.27 17.34
CA GLU A 237 -4.08 -26.56 18.39
C GLU A 237 -3.22 -26.49 19.66
N LEU A 238 -2.92 -25.28 20.14
CA LEU A 238 -2.12 -25.05 21.35
C LEU A 238 -3.01 -24.51 22.46
N TRP A 239 -2.99 -25.13 23.64
CA TRP A 239 -3.77 -24.64 24.78
C TRP A 239 -3.20 -25.00 26.15
N TYR A 240 -3.68 -24.34 27.20
CA TYR A 240 -3.35 -24.65 28.60
C TYR A 240 -4.57 -24.75 29.52
N PRO A 241 -4.51 -25.57 30.58
CA PRO A 241 -5.57 -25.63 31.58
C PRO A 241 -5.77 -24.28 32.29
N SER A 242 -7.00 -23.77 32.28
CA SER A 242 -7.36 -22.44 32.78
C SER A 242 -8.84 -22.36 33.20
N PHE A 243 -9.21 -21.26 33.86
CA PHE A 243 -10.59 -20.88 34.11
C PHE A 243 -10.95 -19.69 33.23
N VAL A 244 -12.09 -19.73 32.54
CA VAL A 244 -12.60 -18.60 31.76
C VAL A 244 -13.88 -18.07 32.38
N ILE A 245 -13.90 -16.78 32.69
CA ILE A 245 -15.08 -16.09 33.23
C ILE A 245 -15.74 -15.30 32.10
N ASN A 246 -16.94 -15.69 31.69
CA ASN A 246 -17.65 -15.02 30.59
C ASN A 246 -18.54 -13.88 31.14
N PHE A 247 -18.41 -12.69 30.57
CA PHE A 247 -19.13 -11.48 30.98
C PHE A 247 -20.36 -11.16 30.13
N GLY A 248 -20.94 -12.10 29.39
CA GLY A 248 -22.01 -11.87 28.42
C GLY A 248 -23.30 -11.18 28.89
N ILE A 249 -23.45 -10.86 30.18
CA ILE A 249 -24.48 -9.93 30.68
C ILE A 249 -24.14 -8.45 30.41
N VAL A 250 -22.85 -8.12 30.37
CA VAL A 250 -22.30 -6.78 30.12
C VAL A 250 -22.51 -6.39 28.65
N ASN A 251 -22.40 -7.36 27.74
CA ASN A 251 -22.71 -7.23 26.30
C ASN A 251 -24.19 -6.89 26.00
N LYS A 252 -25.06 -6.85 27.01
CA LYS A 252 -26.48 -6.45 26.89
C LYS A 252 -26.73 -5.01 27.32
N PHE A 253 -25.72 -4.31 27.88
CA PHE A 253 -25.81 -2.90 28.23
C PHE A 253 -25.25 -2.06 27.07
N PRO A 254 -26.02 -1.08 26.54
CA PRO A 254 -25.53 -0.18 25.50
C PRO A 254 -24.28 0.57 25.98
N GLY A 255 -23.24 0.66 25.14
CA GLY A 255 -21.98 1.36 25.45
C GLY A 255 -20.86 0.48 26.02
N PHE A 256 -21.15 -0.79 26.34
CA PHE A 256 -20.11 -1.77 26.70
C PHE A 256 -19.70 -2.55 25.46
N GLY A 257 -18.38 -2.65 25.20
CA GLY A 257 -17.86 -3.47 24.09
C GLY A 257 -18.25 -4.94 24.24
N LYS A 258 -18.18 -5.73 23.15
CA LYS A 258 -18.32 -7.19 23.21
C LYS A 258 -17.17 -7.77 24.04
N ALA A 259 -17.37 -7.93 25.35
CA ALA A 259 -16.43 -8.60 26.24
C ALA A 259 -16.76 -10.10 26.24
N GLU A 260 -15.83 -10.93 25.76
CA GLU A 260 -16.05 -12.37 25.56
C GLU A 260 -15.70 -13.19 26.84
N GLY A 261 -14.64 -12.81 27.57
CA GLY A 261 -14.34 -13.34 28.90
C GLY A 261 -13.00 -12.87 29.47
N ILE A 262 -12.59 -13.44 30.61
CA ILE A 262 -11.23 -13.36 31.16
C ILE A 262 -10.70 -14.77 31.38
N THR A 263 -9.50 -15.06 30.88
CA THR A 263 -8.78 -16.34 31.08
C THR A 263 -7.83 -16.26 32.27
N LEU A 264 -7.92 -17.22 33.19
CA LEU A 264 -7.14 -17.28 34.44
C LEU A 264 -6.38 -18.60 34.57
N PRO A 265 -5.05 -18.60 34.77
CA PRO A 265 -4.16 -17.43 34.80
C PRO A 265 -4.00 -16.77 33.42
N SER A 266 -3.78 -15.46 33.40
CA SER A 266 -3.54 -14.66 32.18
C SER A 266 -2.15 -14.95 31.61
N VAL A 267 -2.11 -15.60 30.45
CA VAL A 267 -0.90 -15.97 29.69
C VAL A 267 -1.28 -15.90 28.23
N ASP A 268 -0.39 -15.37 27.38
CA ASP A 268 -0.66 -15.13 25.97
C ASP A 268 0.37 -15.86 25.10
N PRO A 269 0.16 -17.16 24.79
CA PRO A 269 1.05 -17.90 23.91
C PRO A 269 0.67 -17.68 22.44
N ASP A 270 1.65 -17.45 21.58
CA ASP A 270 1.45 -17.43 20.13
C ASP A 270 2.02 -18.71 19.51
N LEU A 271 1.43 -19.17 18.41
CA LEU A 271 1.74 -20.45 17.76
C LEU A 271 2.23 -20.23 16.32
N GLN A 272 3.41 -20.77 15.99
CA GLN A 272 3.94 -20.81 14.63
C GLN A 272 4.15 -22.25 14.16
N ILE A 273 3.83 -22.56 12.89
CA ILE A 273 4.09 -23.86 12.27
C ILE A 273 5.14 -23.72 11.15
N PHE A 274 6.16 -24.57 11.17
CA PHE A 274 7.19 -24.61 10.14
C PHE A 274 7.33 -25.98 9.49
N CYS A 275 7.64 -25.99 8.19
CA CYS A 275 8.08 -27.18 7.46
C CYS A 275 9.50 -27.03 6.94
N ARG A 276 10.24 -28.14 6.82
CA ARG A 276 11.55 -28.14 6.16
C ARG A 276 11.37 -27.96 4.64
N TYR A 277 11.85 -26.85 4.08
CA TYR A 277 11.72 -26.50 2.67
C TYR A 277 13.06 -25.95 2.15
N GLU A 278 13.56 -26.46 1.02
CA GLU A 278 14.85 -26.06 0.42
C GLU A 278 16.02 -25.92 1.41
N ASP A 279 16.23 -26.94 2.25
CA ASP A 279 17.26 -26.97 3.30
C ASP A 279 17.17 -25.87 4.36
N ASN A 280 16.07 -25.12 4.40
CA ASN A 280 15.70 -24.13 5.42
C ASN A 280 14.38 -24.49 6.10
N TRP A 281 13.98 -23.69 7.09
CA TRP A 281 12.62 -23.73 7.64
C TRP A 281 11.77 -22.69 6.91
N LEU A 282 10.59 -23.09 6.45
CA LEU A 282 9.55 -22.20 5.95
C LEU A 282 8.46 -22.13 7.02
N GLU A 283 8.13 -20.93 7.48
CA GLU A 283 6.93 -20.73 8.28
C GLU A 283 5.71 -20.78 7.37
N THR A 284 4.74 -21.62 7.75
CA THR A 284 3.57 -21.89 6.91
C THR A 284 2.32 -21.18 7.42
N SER A 285 2.20 -21.02 8.74
CA SER A 285 1.06 -20.39 9.40
C SER A 285 1.49 -19.92 10.78
N THR A 286 0.92 -18.79 11.21
CA THR A 286 1.03 -18.24 12.56
C THR A 286 -0.34 -17.92 13.12
N SER A 287 -0.46 -17.91 14.44
CA SER A 287 -1.65 -17.54 15.20
C SER A 287 -1.19 -16.82 16.46
N SER A 288 -1.80 -15.68 16.74
CA SER A 288 -1.44 -14.78 17.83
C SER A 288 -2.72 -14.16 18.41
N GLU A 289 -3.66 -14.99 18.83
CA GLU A 289 -4.92 -14.54 19.42
C GLU A 289 -4.69 -13.92 20.80
N MET A 290 -5.49 -12.92 21.18
CA MET A 290 -5.47 -12.38 22.54
C MET A 290 -6.13 -13.37 23.53
N THR A 291 -5.44 -14.45 23.87
CA THR A 291 -5.96 -15.57 24.67
C THR A 291 -6.42 -15.15 26.07
N ILE A 292 -5.93 -14.01 26.57
CA ILE A 292 -6.37 -13.36 27.80
C ILE A 292 -7.88 -13.05 27.78
N SER A 293 -8.40 -12.60 26.64
CA SER A 293 -9.81 -12.18 26.48
C SER A 293 -10.65 -13.19 25.70
N LYS A 294 -10.03 -14.01 24.84
CA LYS A 294 -10.71 -14.96 23.93
C LYS A 294 -10.69 -16.42 24.37
N GLY A 295 -9.85 -16.77 25.34
CA GLY A 295 -9.70 -18.15 25.83
C GLY A 295 -8.32 -18.72 25.55
N PRO A 296 -7.92 -19.81 26.22
CA PRO A 296 -6.53 -20.30 26.26
C PRO A 296 -6.13 -21.12 25.02
N LEU A 297 -6.53 -20.74 23.80
CA LEU A 297 -6.43 -21.58 22.60
C LEU A 297 -5.92 -20.81 21.38
N GLU A 298 -4.82 -21.30 20.80
CA GLU A 298 -4.31 -20.90 19.47
C GLU A 298 -4.54 -22.01 18.45
N LYS A 299 -4.71 -21.65 17.18
CA LYS A 299 -4.88 -22.63 16.09
C LYS A 299 -4.21 -22.19 14.81
N CYS A 300 -3.48 -23.11 14.19
CA CYS A 300 -2.91 -22.93 12.87
C CYS A 300 -3.31 -24.09 11.95
N PHE A 301 -3.49 -23.79 10.67
CA PHE A 301 -3.79 -24.74 9.60
C PHE A 301 -2.78 -24.58 8.47
N SER A 302 -2.43 -25.67 7.80
CA SER A 302 -1.43 -25.62 6.73
C SER A 302 -1.57 -26.78 5.77
N TYR A 303 -1.55 -26.50 4.46
CA TYR A 303 -1.21 -27.48 3.44
C TYR A 303 0.19 -28.06 3.69
N VAL A 304 0.35 -29.37 3.49
CA VAL A 304 1.66 -30.03 3.65
C VAL A 304 2.52 -29.76 2.42
N TYR A 305 3.19 -28.60 2.39
CA TYR A 305 4.11 -28.20 1.31
C TYR A 305 5.22 -29.22 1.05
N LYS A 306 5.72 -29.86 2.12
CA LYS A 306 6.71 -30.94 2.02
C LYS A 306 6.60 -31.91 3.19
N SER A 307 6.53 -33.21 2.90
CA SER A 307 6.58 -34.27 3.93
C SER A 307 7.99 -34.39 4.52
N GLY A 308 8.08 -34.87 5.75
CA GLY A 308 9.33 -35.00 6.50
C GLY A 308 9.32 -34.20 7.78
N ASP A 309 10.38 -33.43 8.03
CA ASP A 309 10.60 -32.73 9.30
C ASP A 309 9.76 -31.45 9.40
N TRP A 310 9.01 -31.33 10.49
CA TRP A 310 8.18 -30.19 10.85
C TRP A 310 8.50 -29.76 12.28
N ARG A 311 8.18 -28.51 12.61
CA ARG A 311 8.29 -28.01 13.99
C ARG A 311 7.20 -27.01 14.30
N ILE A 312 6.88 -26.90 15.57
CA ILE A 312 6.10 -25.79 16.11
C ILE A 312 7.05 -24.84 16.83
N GLY A 313 6.79 -23.54 16.70
CA GLY A 313 7.35 -22.49 17.56
C GLY A 313 6.25 -21.97 18.48
N VAL A 314 6.61 -21.67 19.72
CA VAL A 314 5.72 -20.98 20.65
C VAL A 314 6.45 -19.78 21.22
N THR A 315 5.83 -18.60 21.13
CA THR A 315 6.23 -17.36 21.81
C THR A 315 5.25 -17.03 22.92
N ASN A 316 5.59 -16.06 23.77
CA ASN A 316 4.68 -15.57 24.80
C ASN A 316 4.85 -14.06 24.97
N MET A 317 4.14 -13.30 24.14
CA MET A 317 4.15 -11.84 24.11
C MET A 317 2.69 -11.34 24.03
N PRO A 318 2.29 -10.26 24.74
CA PRO A 318 0.93 -9.75 24.61
C PRO A 318 0.65 -9.23 23.20
N THR A 319 -0.51 -9.57 22.63
CA THR A 319 -0.92 -9.11 21.29
C THR A 319 -2.31 -8.46 21.25
N GLU A 320 -2.61 -7.76 20.15
CA GLU A 320 -3.97 -7.29 19.81
C GLU A 320 -4.75 -8.31 18.98
N GLY A 321 -4.14 -9.45 18.64
CA GLY A 321 -4.63 -10.31 17.60
C GLY A 321 -6.03 -10.86 17.89
N GLY A 322 -6.83 -10.90 16.83
CA GLY A 322 -8.13 -11.49 16.95
C GLY A 322 -8.87 -11.70 15.66
N ASP A 323 -8.84 -12.93 15.14
CA ASP A 323 -9.83 -13.37 14.17
C ASP A 323 -11.21 -13.45 14.88
N SER A 324 -12.17 -12.70 14.35
CA SER A 324 -13.51 -12.53 14.94
C SER A 324 -14.38 -13.79 14.82
N ASP A 325 -13.96 -14.78 14.03
CA ASP A 325 -14.75 -15.97 13.72
C ASP A 325 -14.66 -17.09 14.77
N PHE A 326 -13.71 -17.02 15.71
CA PHE A 326 -13.46 -18.13 16.64
C PHE A 326 -14.54 -18.40 17.71
N ILE A 327 -15.59 -17.58 17.83
CA ILE A 327 -16.69 -17.79 18.80
C ILE A 327 -18.00 -18.31 18.17
N ASN A 328 -18.10 -18.48 16.84
CA ASN A 328 -19.34 -19.01 16.25
C ASN A 328 -19.55 -20.52 16.44
N TYR A 329 -18.54 -21.28 16.86
CA TYR A 329 -18.74 -22.65 17.34
C TYR A 329 -18.95 -22.67 18.85
N GLY A 330 -20.16 -22.30 19.26
CA GLY A 330 -20.65 -22.44 20.62
C GLY A 330 -20.66 -23.90 21.08
N LEU A 331 -19.53 -24.41 21.55
CA LEU A 331 -19.50 -25.54 22.46
C LEU A 331 -19.88 -25.03 23.85
N PHE A 332 -21.15 -25.24 24.16
CA PHE A 332 -21.87 -25.02 25.41
C PHE A 332 -22.64 -23.70 25.56
N GLU A 333 -23.96 -23.87 25.65
CA GLU A 333 -24.89 -22.89 26.19
C GLU A 333 -24.42 -22.37 27.56
N LYS A 334 -24.27 -21.04 27.67
CA LYS A 334 -24.59 -20.26 28.87
C LYS A 334 -23.93 -20.74 30.19
N GLY A 335 -22.60 -20.79 30.25
CA GLY A 335 -21.84 -20.84 31.50
C GLY A 335 -21.19 -19.49 31.82
N ARG A 336 -21.35 -18.97 33.05
CA ARG A 336 -20.61 -17.77 33.53
C ARG A 336 -19.14 -18.07 33.89
N PHE A 337 -18.80 -19.36 33.98
CA PHE A 337 -17.50 -19.88 34.40
C PHE A 337 -17.22 -21.19 33.66
N ILE A 338 -16.16 -21.24 32.86
CA ILE A 338 -15.73 -22.38 32.05
C ILE A 338 -14.39 -22.85 32.59
N THR A 339 -14.15 -24.16 32.59
CA THR A 339 -12.85 -24.75 32.97
C THR A 339 -12.27 -25.47 31.76
N TYR A 340 -11.07 -25.06 31.33
CA TYR A 340 -10.27 -25.75 30.32
C TYR A 340 -9.33 -26.75 31.01
N GLY A 341 -9.28 -27.98 30.52
CA GLY A 341 -8.62 -29.09 31.21
C GLY A 341 -9.36 -29.53 32.48
N THR A 342 -8.68 -30.22 33.40
CA THR A 342 -9.30 -30.61 34.67
C THR A 342 -9.27 -29.44 35.67
N PHE A 343 -10.27 -29.37 36.55
CA PHE A 343 -10.33 -28.34 37.61
C PHE A 343 -9.05 -28.30 38.47
N ALA A 344 -8.45 -29.45 38.75
CA ALA A 344 -7.21 -29.54 39.53
C ALA A 344 -6.00 -28.95 38.77
N GLU A 345 -5.92 -29.14 37.46
CA GLU A 345 -4.87 -28.56 36.61
C GLU A 345 -5.04 -27.05 36.49
N ALA A 346 -6.25 -26.57 36.22
CA ALA A 346 -6.56 -25.14 36.16
C ALA A 346 -6.24 -24.44 37.49
N LEU A 347 -6.62 -25.03 38.63
CA LEU A 347 -6.29 -24.49 39.97
C LEU A 347 -4.78 -24.50 40.25
N LYS A 348 -4.06 -25.53 39.80
CA LYS A 348 -2.60 -25.60 39.93
C LYS A 348 -1.92 -24.48 39.11
N ASN A 349 -2.37 -24.26 37.87
CA ASN A 349 -1.85 -23.19 37.02
C ASN A 349 -2.15 -21.81 37.63
N LEU A 350 -3.33 -21.61 38.20
CA LEU A 350 -3.68 -20.36 38.90
C LEU A 350 -2.75 -20.09 40.11
N LEU A 351 -2.42 -21.11 40.90
CA LEU A 351 -1.60 -20.96 42.12
C LEU A 351 -0.09 -20.85 41.85
N PHE A 352 0.41 -21.50 40.79
CA PHE A 352 1.85 -21.68 40.56
C PHE A 352 2.34 -21.17 39.20
N GLY A 353 1.46 -20.59 38.38
CA GLY A 353 1.71 -20.15 37.01
C GLY A 353 1.68 -21.30 35.99
N VAL A 354 1.41 -20.96 34.73
CA VAL A 354 1.53 -21.88 33.59
C VAL A 354 3.02 -22.11 33.30
N LYS A 355 3.40 -23.38 33.14
CA LYS A 355 4.79 -23.80 32.86
C LYS A 355 4.97 -24.49 31.52
N GLU A 356 3.90 -25.05 30.99
CA GLU A 356 3.87 -25.84 29.75
C GLU A 356 2.52 -25.67 29.07
N PHE A 357 2.55 -25.74 27.74
CA PHE A 357 1.38 -25.74 26.87
C PHE A 357 1.20 -27.13 26.25
N ASN A 358 -0.04 -27.48 25.90
CA ASN A 358 -0.35 -28.69 25.17
C ASN A 358 -0.56 -28.35 23.71
N ALA A 359 0.25 -28.93 22.82
CA ALA A 359 0.05 -28.87 21.38
C ALA A 359 -0.55 -30.19 20.89
N TYR A 360 -1.68 -30.11 20.19
CA TYR A 360 -2.36 -31.21 19.55
C TYR A 360 -2.21 -31.08 18.04
N ILE A 361 -1.57 -32.06 17.42
CA ILE A 361 -1.28 -32.08 15.99
C ILE A 361 -2.20 -33.11 15.34
N THR A 362 -3.03 -32.66 14.42
CA THR A 362 -3.92 -33.50 13.61
C THR A 362 -3.42 -33.50 12.17
N LYS A 363 -3.11 -34.69 11.63
CA LYS A 363 -2.57 -34.89 10.28
C LYS A 363 -3.67 -35.56 9.43
N TYR A 364 -4.09 -34.91 8.35
CA TYR A 364 -5.21 -35.36 7.52
C TYR A 364 -4.71 -36.12 6.29
N PRO A 365 -5.10 -37.40 6.11
CA PRO A 365 -4.65 -38.20 4.99
C PRO A 365 -5.27 -37.66 3.70
N GLY A 366 -4.49 -37.62 2.62
CA GLY A 366 -4.92 -37.00 1.38
C GLY A 366 -4.18 -37.51 0.16
N VAL A 367 -4.71 -37.13 -1.00
CA VAL A 367 -4.07 -37.34 -2.30
C VAL A 367 -3.98 -36.01 -3.03
N GLU A 368 -2.98 -35.92 -3.89
CA GLU A 368 -2.69 -34.74 -4.70
C GLU A 368 -2.69 -35.19 -6.16
N ILE A 369 -3.45 -34.48 -6.99
CA ILE A 369 -3.70 -34.82 -8.39
C ILE A 369 -3.42 -33.60 -9.25
N GLU A 370 -2.61 -33.79 -10.28
CA GLU A 370 -2.33 -32.78 -11.29
C GLU A 370 -3.56 -32.55 -12.18
N ILE A 371 -3.84 -31.29 -12.48
CA ILE A 371 -4.87 -30.91 -13.45
C ILE A 371 -4.21 -30.85 -14.82
N PRO A 372 -4.63 -31.69 -15.78
CA PRO A 372 -3.90 -31.86 -17.04
C PRO A 372 -3.99 -30.65 -17.98
N ASP A 373 -5.09 -29.90 -17.91
CA ASP A 373 -5.28 -28.68 -18.69
C ASP A 373 -4.67 -27.48 -17.96
N THR A 374 -3.97 -26.61 -18.69
CA THR A 374 -3.40 -25.37 -18.15
C THR A 374 -4.34 -24.18 -18.34
N PRO A 375 -4.34 -23.19 -17.42
CA PRO A 375 -5.06 -21.94 -17.61
C PRO A 375 -4.55 -21.21 -18.87
N PRO A 376 -5.43 -20.77 -19.78
CA PRO A 376 -5.03 -19.93 -20.92
C PRO A 376 -4.74 -18.49 -20.48
N PHE A 377 -4.12 -17.69 -21.35
CA PHE A 377 -3.98 -16.25 -21.16
C PHE A 377 -5.34 -15.57 -20.85
N GLY A 378 -5.42 -14.74 -19.80
CA GLY A 378 -6.66 -14.07 -19.44
C GLY A 378 -7.76 -15.03 -18.97
N CYS A 379 -7.37 -16.06 -18.21
CA CYS A 379 -8.27 -17.05 -17.64
C CYS A 379 -9.16 -16.44 -16.54
N ARG A 380 -10.44 -16.75 -16.58
CA ARG A 380 -11.51 -16.19 -15.75
C ARG A 380 -12.51 -17.24 -15.30
N ASP A 381 -13.26 -16.91 -14.26
CA ASP A 381 -14.42 -17.67 -13.77
C ASP A 381 -14.10 -19.15 -13.53
N ALA A 382 -12.96 -19.41 -12.91
CA ALA A 382 -12.51 -20.77 -12.65
C ALA A 382 -13.31 -21.38 -11.50
N THR A 383 -13.82 -22.59 -11.74
CA THR A 383 -14.58 -23.36 -10.75
C THR A 383 -13.96 -24.74 -10.61
N PHE A 384 -13.80 -25.19 -9.37
CA PHE A 384 -13.34 -26.53 -9.01
C PHE A 384 -14.34 -27.16 -8.06
N LYS A 385 -14.92 -28.29 -8.43
CA LYS A 385 -16.00 -28.94 -7.68
C LYS A 385 -15.64 -30.37 -7.33
N LEU A 386 -15.52 -30.65 -6.04
CA LEU A 386 -15.27 -31.97 -5.49
C LEU A 386 -16.59 -32.68 -5.16
N THR A 387 -16.76 -33.89 -5.68
CA THR A 387 -17.86 -34.80 -5.33
C THR A 387 -17.32 -36.20 -5.00
N TRP A 388 -18.02 -36.93 -4.13
CA TRP A 388 -17.63 -38.28 -3.73
C TRP A 388 -18.83 -39.18 -3.44
N ASN A 389 -18.60 -40.50 -3.48
CA ASN A 389 -19.65 -41.52 -3.46
C ASN A 389 -20.17 -41.90 -2.06
N ASN A 390 -19.42 -41.63 -0.99
CA ASN A 390 -19.80 -41.97 0.39
C ASN A 390 -19.99 -40.73 1.28
N LYS A 391 -21.23 -40.31 1.51
CA LYS A 391 -21.57 -39.10 2.27
C LYS A 391 -21.29 -39.17 3.78
N ASN A 392 -20.97 -40.34 4.32
CA ASN A 392 -20.51 -40.47 5.72
C ASN A 392 -19.05 -40.03 5.90
N ILE A 393 -18.31 -39.89 4.79
CA ILE A 393 -16.93 -39.40 4.78
C ILE A 393 -16.95 -37.92 4.44
N LYS A 394 -16.11 -37.16 5.13
CA LYS A 394 -15.97 -35.71 5.02
C LYS A 394 -14.66 -35.41 4.32
N LEU A 395 -14.73 -34.73 3.18
CA LEU A 395 -13.56 -34.41 2.35
C LEU A 395 -13.39 -32.89 2.24
N GLY A 396 -12.15 -32.43 2.32
CA GLY A 396 -11.72 -31.08 1.94
C GLY A 396 -11.10 -31.06 0.54
N LEU A 397 -11.09 -29.87 -0.07
CA LEU A 397 -10.46 -29.58 -1.34
C LEU A 397 -9.56 -28.36 -1.19
N THR A 398 -8.33 -28.45 -1.69
CA THR A 398 -7.41 -27.33 -1.84
C THR A 398 -6.92 -27.27 -3.28
N ILE A 399 -6.84 -26.06 -3.86
CA ILE A 399 -6.22 -25.83 -5.16
C ILE A 399 -4.84 -25.20 -4.94
N ILE A 400 -3.81 -25.85 -5.50
CA ILE A 400 -2.43 -25.40 -5.41
C ILE A 400 -2.01 -24.80 -6.75
N GLY A 401 -1.48 -23.59 -6.69
CA GLY A 401 -1.00 -22.83 -7.84
C GLY A 401 0.39 -23.24 -8.33
N PRO A 402 0.86 -22.64 -9.43
CA PRO A 402 2.12 -23.00 -10.07
C PRO A 402 3.37 -22.70 -9.22
N SER A 403 3.33 -21.69 -8.34
CA SER A 403 4.42 -21.41 -7.39
C SER A 403 4.40 -22.35 -6.17
N GLY A 404 3.38 -23.21 -6.08
CA GLY A 404 3.16 -24.12 -4.95
C GLY A 404 2.31 -23.52 -3.83
N GLU A 405 1.81 -22.30 -4.00
CA GLU A 405 0.93 -21.59 -3.08
C GLU A 405 -0.45 -22.24 -3.00
N GLU A 406 -1.02 -22.21 -1.81
CA GLU A 406 -2.42 -22.54 -1.57
C GLU A 406 -3.29 -21.37 -2.07
N ILE A 407 -3.89 -21.53 -3.27
CA ILE A 407 -4.74 -20.48 -3.85
C ILE A 407 -6.01 -20.35 -3.03
N ASP A 408 -6.69 -21.47 -2.78
CA ASP A 408 -7.90 -21.51 -1.96
C ASP A 408 -8.15 -22.92 -1.41
N SER A 409 -8.89 -22.98 -0.30
CA SER A 409 -9.23 -24.20 0.43
C SER A 409 -10.66 -24.17 0.96
N VAL A 410 -11.32 -25.32 0.89
CA VAL A 410 -12.69 -25.49 1.38
C VAL A 410 -12.84 -26.86 2.06
N PHE A 411 -13.49 -26.87 3.23
CA PHE A 411 -13.59 -28.06 4.07
C PHE A 411 -14.88 -28.08 4.91
N ASP A 412 -16.01 -27.67 4.33
CA ASP A 412 -17.32 -27.72 4.99
C ASP A 412 -17.68 -29.16 5.36
N GLU A 413 -17.70 -29.46 6.67
CA GLU A 413 -18.02 -30.78 7.19
C GLU A 413 -19.48 -31.18 6.97
N ASP A 414 -20.39 -30.24 6.73
CA ASP A 414 -21.82 -30.51 6.53
C ASP A 414 -22.21 -30.57 5.04
N ALA A 415 -21.28 -30.29 4.12
CA ALA A 415 -21.54 -30.27 2.69
C ALA A 415 -21.49 -31.67 2.03
N ASP A 416 -22.37 -31.89 1.05
CA ASP A 416 -22.38 -33.08 0.19
C ASP A 416 -21.41 -32.96 -1.02
N SER A 417 -20.82 -31.80 -1.23
CA SER A 417 -19.82 -31.48 -2.25
C SER A 417 -19.07 -30.22 -1.83
N GLN A 418 -17.80 -30.09 -2.24
CA GLN A 418 -17.06 -28.86 -2.05
C GLN A 418 -16.92 -28.10 -3.38
N GLU A 419 -16.89 -26.77 -3.33
CA GLU A 419 -16.71 -25.91 -4.52
C GLU A 419 -15.77 -24.75 -4.19
N ILE A 420 -14.76 -24.55 -5.02
CA ILE A 420 -13.86 -23.38 -5.03
C ILE A 420 -14.15 -22.57 -6.28
N LYS A 421 -14.26 -21.25 -6.12
CA LYS A 421 -14.38 -20.29 -7.21
C LYS A 421 -13.25 -19.28 -7.13
N ILE A 422 -12.60 -19.07 -8.26
CA ILE A 422 -11.50 -18.14 -8.42
C ILE A 422 -11.82 -17.27 -9.62
N GLN A 423 -11.89 -15.95 -9.42
CA GLN A 423 -12.33 -15.01 -10.46
C GLN A 423 -11.34 -14.94 -11.62
N LYS A 424 -10.03 -14.97 -11.31
CA LYS A 424 -8.93 -14.76 -12.25
C LYS A 424 -7.84 -15.79 -11.98
N LEU A 425 -7.39 -16.51 -13.00
CA LEU A 425 -6.25 -17.43 -12.91
C LEU A 425 -5.13 -16.98 -13.84
N GLY A 426 -3.90 -17.05 -13.35
CA GLY A 426 -2.70 -16.81 -14.14
C GLY A 426 -2.28 -18.00 -14.99
N GLU A 427 -1.40 -17.73 -15.96
CA GLU A 427 -0.82 -18.77 -16.80
C GLU A 427 0.15 -19.66 -16.00
N CYS A 428 0.39 -20.88 -16.48
CA CYS A 428 1.46 -21.75 -16.00
C CYS A 428 2.65 -21.71 -16.97
N LEU A 429 3.88 -21.83 -16.48
CA LEU A 429 5.04 -22.03 -17.35
C LEU A 429 5.00 -23.42 -18.01
N ASP A 430 5.80 -23.61 -19.05
CA ASP A 430 5.93 -24.90 -19.73
C ASP A 430 6.32 -26.02 -18.73
N GLY A 431 5.41 -26.99 -18.56
CA GLY A 431 5.58 -28.13 -17.65
C GLY A 431 5.08 -27.90 -16.22
N GLU A 432 4.56 -26.71 -15.90
CA GLU A 432 3.83 -26.44 -14.66
C GLU A 432 2.33 -26.69 -14.85
N HIS A 433 1.67 -27.11 -13.77
CA HIS A 433 0.24 -27.41 -13.75
C HIS A 433 -0.37 -27.03 -12.39
N LEU A 434 -1.65 -26.67 -12.40
CA LEU A 434 -2.44 -26.60 -11.16
C LEU A 434 -2.59 -27.99 -10.56
N ARG A 435 -2.74 -28.06 -9.23
CA ARG A 435 -2.95 -29.33 -8.52
C ARG A 435 -4.18 -29.24 -7.62
N ALA A 436 -4.99 -30.29 -7.63
CA ALA A 436 -6.09 -30.48 -6.69
C ALA A 436 -5.65 -31.42 -5.57
N VAL A 437 -5.76 -30.98 -4.32
CA VAL A 437 -5.47 -31.76 -3.13
C VAL A 437 -6.78 -32.10 -2.44
N VAL A 438 -7.05 -33.40 -2.26
CA VAL A 438 -8.24 -33.91 -1.60
C VAL A 438 -7.84 -34.68 -0.36
N TYR A 439 -8.36 -34.28 0.80
CA TYR A 439 -8.00 -34.86 2.10
C TYR A 439 -9.24 -35.19 2.93
N ALA A 440 -9.13 -36.20 3.79
CA ALA A 440 -10.23 -36.66 4.63
C ALA A 440 -10.17 -36.01 6.01
N LEU A 441 -11.31 -35.48 6.47
CA LEU A 441 -11.51 -34.87 7.79
C LEU A 441 -11.94 -35.90 8.85
N ASN A 442 -12.20 -37.15 8.44
CA ASN A 442 -12.46 -38.29 9.31
C ASN A 442 -11.84 -39.58 8.74
N ASP A 443 -11.73 -40.63 9.57
CA ASP A 443 -11.10 -41.89 9.16
C ASP A 443 -11.80 -42.57 7.97
N VAL A 444 -11.00 -43.03 7.01
CA VAL A 444 -11.47 -43.67 5.77
C VAL A 444 -10.93 -45.10 5.67
N SER A 445 -11.62 -46.01 6.36
CA SER A 445 -11.26 -47.45 6.43
C SER A 445 -11.43 -48.23 5.12
N LEU A 446 -12.31 -47.76 4.22
CA LEU A 446 -12.52 -48.31 2.89
C LEU A 446 -12.31 -47.21 1.84
N PRO A 447 -11.59 -47.48 0.74
CA PRO A 447 -11.35 -46.48 -0.29
C PRO A 447 -12.63 -45.78 -0.78
N VAL A 448 -12.64 -44.46 -0.75
CA VAL A 448 -13.70 -43.61 -1.27
C VAL A 448 -13.29 -43.09 -2.64
N ASP A 449 -14.18 -43.22 -3.62
CA ASP A 449 -13.98 -42.65 -4.95
C ASP A 449 -14.49 -41.20 -4.93
N PHE A 450 -13.70 -40.30 -5.53
CA PHE A 450 -14.05 -38.91 -5.68
C PHE A 450 -13.72 -38.40 -7.09
N THR A 451 -14.38 -37.31 -7.48
CA THR A 451 -14.20 -36.61 -8.75
C THR A 451 -14.07 -35.12 -8.46
N VAL A 452 -13.05 -34.49 -9.05
CA VAL A 452 -12.92 -33.03 -9.11
C VAL A 452 -13.22 -32.61 -10.54
N GLU A 453 -14.35 -31.92 -10.71
CA GLU A 453 -14.73 -31.27 -11.96
C GLU A 453 -14.11 -29.87 -11.97
N TYR A 454 -13.55 -29.44 -13.10
CA TYR A 454 -13.03 -28.09 -13.25
C TYR A 454 -13.51 -27.45 -14.55
N SER A 455 -13.68 -26.13 -14.52
CA SER A 455 -13.97 -25.35 -15.71
C SER A 455 -13.51 -23.91 -15.55
N TRP A 456 -13.06 -23.29 -16.63
CA TRP A 456 -12.70 -21.87 -16.68
C TRP A 456 -12.92 -21.30 -18.08
N GLN A 457 -12.90 -19.97 -18.18
CA GLN A 457 -13.14 -19.24 -19.41
C GLN A 457 -11.94 -18.37 -19.80
N GLN A 458 -11.78 -18.12 -21.10
CA GLN A 458 -10.83 -17.15 -21.63
C GLN A 458 -11.57 -15.91 -22.12
N ASN A 459 -11.33 -14.75 -21.49
CA ASN A 459 -12.06 -13.52 -21.85
C ASN A 459 -11.19 -12.49 -22.58
N ILE A 460 -9.86 -12.60 -22.50
CA ILE A 460 -8.89 -11.68 -23.09
C ILE A 460 -7.93 -12.47 -23.98
N THR A 461 -7.52 -11.91 -25.13
CA THR A 461 -6.55 -12.55 -26.03
C THR A 461 -5.12 -12.07 -25.74
N LYS A 462 -4.12 -12.91 -25.98
CA LYS A 462 -2.70 -12.49 -25.90
C LYS A 462 -2.39 -11.33 -26.87
N LYS A 463 -3.03 -11.32 -28.05
CA LYS A 463 -2.91 -10.23 -29.02
C LYS A 463 -3.32 -8.89 -28.43
N GLN A 464 -4.45 -8.84 -27.71
CA GLN A 464 -4.90 -7.64 -27.02
C GLN A 464 -3.87 -7.16 -26.00
N ALA A 465 -3.38 -8.07 -25.16
CA ALA A 465 -2.39 -7.76 -24.13
C ALA A 465 -1.06 -7.23 -24.69
N ASP A 466 -0.53 -7.87 -25.73
CA ASP A 466 0.71 -7.46 -26.38
C ASP A 466 0.57 -6.07 -27.06
N MET A 467 -0.60 -5.77 -27.63
CA MET A 467 -0.86 -4.47 -28.27
C MET A 467 -1.08 -3.34 -27.24
N THR A 468 -1.77 -3.62 -26.14
CA THR A 468 -1.85 -2.72 -24.99
C THR A 468 -0.45 -2.40 -24.46
N ALA A 469 0.37 -3.43 -24.22
CA ALA A 469 1.76 -3.23 -23.81
C ALA A 469 2.58 -2.47 -24.85
N SER A 470 2.33 -2.67 -26.15
CA SER A 470 3.01 -1.91 -27.21
C SER A 470 2.73 -0.41 -27.11
N ALA A 471 1.50 -0.03 -26.75
CA ALA A 471 1.13 1.36 -26.53
C ALA A 471 1.75 1.93 -25.24
N CYS A 472 1.71 1.18 -24.13
CA CYS A 472 2.31 1.59 -22.85
C CYS A 472 3.82 1.81 -22.97
N GLU A 473 4.55 0.79 -23.45
CA GLU A 473 6.00 0.88 -23.63
C GLU A 473 6.39 1.89 -24.70
N GLY A 474 5.55 2.06 -25.73
CA GLY A 474 5.72 3.10 -26.73
C GLY A 474 5.64 4.51 -26.15
N ALA A 475 4.72 4.75 -25.22
CA ALA A 475 4.59 6.03 -24.52
C ALA A 475 5.82 6.32 -23.66
N ILE A 476 6.25 5.35 -22.85
CA ILE A 476 7.44 5.47 -21.98
C ILE A 476 8.69 5.72 -22.83
N LEU A 477 8.91 4.90 -23.86
CA LEU A 477 10.04 5.08 -24.77
C LEU A 477 9.99 6.47 -25.43
N GLY A 478 8.82 6.92 -25.88
CA GLY A 478 8.61 8.25 -26.46
C GLY A 478 9.05 9.38 -25.53
N SER A 479 8.71 9.30 -24.24
CA SER A 479 9.17 10.24 -23.21
C SER A 479 10.70 10.27 -23.07
N THR A 480 11.36 9.10 -23.03
CA THR A 480 12.83 9.02 -22.85
C THR A 480 13.64 9.58 -24.03
N ILE A 481 13.04 9.69 -25.21
CA ILE A 481 13.70 10.19 -26.43
C ILE A 481 13.06 11.47 -27.00
N ASN A 482 12.09 12.05 -26.29
CA ASN A 482 11.29 13.21 -26.71
C ASN A 482 10.76 13.04 -28.15
N ALA A 483 9.93 12.03 -28.34
CA ALA A 483 9.30 11.72 -29.61
C ALA A 483 7.79 11.49 -29.45
N PRO A 484 6.97 11.94 -30.42
CA PRO A 484 5.54 11.68 -30.38
C PRO A 484 5.26 10.17 -30.49
N LEU A 485 4.23 9.71 -29.78
CA LEU A 485 3.63 8.39 -29.93
C LEU A 485 2.50 8.46 -30.96
N LEU A 486 2.57 7.62 -31.99
CA LEU A 486 1.49 7.44 -32.96
C LEU A 486 1.15 5.95 -33.08
N TYR A 487 -0.01 5.67 -33.66
CA TYR A 487 -0.56 4.33 -33.73
C TYR A 487 -0.74 3.85 -35.17
N VAL A 488 -0.65 2.53 -35.35
CA VAL A 488 -1.01 1.81 -36.59
C VAL A 488 -1.81 0.54 -36.25
N LYS A 489 -2.57 0.04 -37.23
CA LYS A 489 -3.22 -1.27 -37.12
C LYS A 489 -2.24 -2.38 -37.49
N SER A 490 -2.57 -3.61 -37.11
CA SER A 490 -1.76 -4.78 -37.51
C SER A 490 -1.67 -4.95 -39.03
N ASP A 491 -2.66 -4.47 -39.78
CA ASP A 491 -2.74 -4.62 -41.22
C ASP A 491 -2.92 -3.37 -42.05
N GLU A 492 -2.94 -2.20 -41.43
CA GLU A 492 -3.07 -0.91 -42.10
C GLU A 492 -2.23 0.15 -41.38
N ALA A 493 -1.45 0.92 -42.13
CA ALA A 493 -0.92 2.20 -41.65
C ALA A 493 -1.95 3.29 -41.96
N PRO A 494 -2.70 3.80 -40.96
CA PRO A 494 -3.75 4.78 -41.22
C PRO A 494 -3.17 6.01 -41.91
N LYS A 495 -3.90 6.52 -42.90
CA LYS A 495 -3.43 7.67 -43.67
C LYS A 495 -3.10 8.87 -42.77
N ILE A 496 -3.90 9.11 -41.73
CA ILE A 496 -3.66 10.21 -40.79
C ILE A 496 -2.32 10.07 -40.07
N THR A 497 -1.95 8.85 -39.64
CA THR A 497 -0.64 8.58 -39.04
C THR A 497 0.50 8.87 -40.02
N VAL A 498 0.38 8.39 -41.27
CA VAL A 498 1.39 8.62 -42.31
C VAL A 498 1.52 10.10 -42.67
N ASP A 499 0.40 10.80 -42.82
CA ASP A 499 0.37 12.23 -43.11
C ASP A 499 1.02 13.03 -41.96
N THR A 500 0.78 12.64 -40.70
CA THR A 500 1.43 13.23 -39.52
C THR A 500 2.95 13.03 -39.54
N LEU A 501 3.44 11.83 -39.89
CA LEU A 501 4.87 11.57 -40.02
C LEU A 501 5.53 12.46 -41.09
N TYR A 502 4.88 12.65 -42.23
CA TYR A 502 5.32 13.59 -43.26
C TYR A 502 5.29 15.03 -42.73
N LYS A 503 4.22 15.42 -42.04
CA LYS A 503 4.02 16.77 -41.51
C LYS A 503 5.10 17.17 -40.51
N LEU A 504 5.45 16.27 -39.60
CA LEU A 504 6.49 16.47 -38.59
C LEU A 504 7.93 16.29 -39.14
N GLY A 505 8.07 15.79 -40.38
CA GLY A 505 9.38 15.62 -41.01
C GLY A 505 10.19 14.43 -40.46
N VAL A 506 9.53 13.39 -39.95
CA VAL A 506 10.17 12.25 -39.25
C VAL A 506 11.20 11.55 -40.12
N ASN A 507 12.38 11.27 -39.56
CA ASN A 507 13.48 10.57 -40.24
C ASN A 507 13.66 9.13 -39.74
N GLN A 508 13.39 8.89 -38.46
CA GLN A 508 13.59 7.59 -37.80
C GLN A 508 12.32 7.15 -37.06
N ILE A 509 11.96 5.88 -37.23
CA ILE A 509 10.84 5.24 -36.54
C ILE A 509 11.37 4.21 -35.55
N TYR A 510 10.85 4.26 -34.32
CA TYR A 510 10.95 3.21 -33.33
C TYR A 510 9.62 2.47 -33.30
N LEU A 511 9.61 1.24 -33.79
CA LEU A 511 8.40 0.45 -33.97
C LEU A 511 8.24 -0.52 -32.79
N VAL A 512 7.18 -0.37 -32.01
CA VAL A 512 6.82 -1.23 -30.89
C VAL A 512 5.66 -2.12 -31.31
N ASP A 513 5.95 -3.40 -31.53
CA ASP A 513 5.06 -4.42 -32.11
C ASP A 513 5.27 -5.72 -31.34
N LEU A 514 4.95 -5.70 -30.05
CA LEU A 514 5.12 -6.85 -29.16
C LEU A 514 4.27 -8.01 -29.69
N GLY A 515 4.84 -9.21 -29.72
CA GLY A 515 4.22 -10.38 -30.35
C GLY A 515 4.35 -10.42 -31.88
N GLY A 516 4.73 -9.33 -32.54
CA GLY A 516 5.07 -9.30 -33.97
C GLY A 516 3.86 -9.43 -34.90
N TYR A 517 2.81 -8.66 -34.65
CA TYR A 517 1.53 -8.75 -35.36
C TYR A 517 1.48 -7.97 -36.68
N LEU A 518 2.41 -7.04 -36.92
CA LEU A 518 2.40 -6.23 -38.14
C LEU A 518 2.59 -7.04 -39.43
N LYS A 519 1.71 -6.78 -40.40
CA LYS A 519 1.91 -7.25 -41.78
C LYS A 519 3.09 -6.53 -42.42
N GLN A 520 3.84 -7.26 -43.25
CA GLN A 520 5.01 -6.73 -43.98
C GLN A 520 4.67 -5.53 -44.87
N GLU A 521 3.43 -5.43 -45.36
CA GLU A 521 2.94 -4.31 -46.16
C GLU A 521 2.95 -3.00 -45.34
N VAL A 522 2.45 -3.02 -44.10
CA VAL A 522 2.46 -1.88 -43.18
C VAL A 522 3.89 -1.43 -42.87
N ILE A 523 4.81 -2.39 -42.66
CA ILE A 523 6.24 -2.12 -42.42
C ILE A 523 6.85 -1.41 -43.65
N ASN A 524 6.49 -1.83 -44.86
CA ASN A 524 6.97 -1.21 -46.10
C ASN A 524 6.41 0.21 -46.26
N ASP A 525 5.14 0.43 -45.91
CA ASP A 525 4.49 1.74 -45.95
C ASP A 525 5.18 2.72 -44.99
N LEU A 526 5.45 2.31 -43.75
CA LEU A 526 6.21 3.10 -42.78
C LEU A 526 7.65 3.38 -43.26
N SER A 527 8.32 2.36 -43.82
CA SER A 527 9.68 2.48 -44.36
C SER A 527 9.78 3.41 -45.57
N ALA A 528 8.67 3.64 -46.29
CA ALA A 528 8.62 4.58 -47.39
C ALA A 528 8.62 6.05 -46.91
N VAL A 529 8.20 6.29 -45.66
CA VAL A 529 8.16 7.63 -45.04
C VAL A 529 9.48 7.95 -44.32
N ALA A 530 9.96 7.02 -43.49
CA ALA A 530 11.11 7.19 -42.62
C ALA A 530 11.87 5.87 -42.40
N SER A 531 13.13 5.92 -41.96
CA SER A 531 13.91 4.70 -41.69
C SER A 531 13.45 4.04 -40.39
N ILE A 532 13.21 2.73 -40.39
CA ILE A 532 12.96 1.99 -39.14
C ILE A 532 14.29 1.77 -38.43
N ASN A 533 14.51 2.47 -37.31
CA ASN A 533 15.73 2.38 -36.52
C ASN A 533 15.73 1.11 -35.66
N LYS A 534 14.60 0.81 -35.02
CA LYS A 534 14.37 -0.37 -34.18
C LYS A 534 12.96 -0.90 -34.37
N HIS A 535 12.82 -2.23 -34.33
CA HIS A 535 11.55 -2.94 -34.36
C HIS A 535 11.53 -3.91 -33.18
N TYR A 536 10.86 -3.51 -32.11
CA TYR A 536 10.74 -4.27 -30.87
C TYR A 536 9.58 -5.25 -31.00
N LYS A 537 9.90 -6.55 -30.87
CA LYS A 537 8.91 -7.64 -30.95
C LYS A 537 8.77 -8.44 -29.66
N SER A 538 9.73 -8.29 -28.75
CA SER A 538 9.72 -8.95 -27.45
C SER A 538 9.74 -7.90 -26.34
N TYR A 539 9.10 -8.25 -25.21
CA TYR A 539 9.08 -7.43 -24.00
C TYR A 539 10.50 -7.04 -23.56
N LYS A 540 11.39 -8.03 -23.44
CA LYS A 540 12.77 -7.82 -23.00
C LYS A 540 13.55 -6.82 -23.85
N ASP A 541 13.32 -6.78 -25.17
CA ASP A 541 14.03 -5.84 -26.05
C ASP A 541 13.64 -4.38 -25.81
N VAL A 542 12.34 -4.11 -25.62
CA VAL A 542 11.87 -2.73 -25.33
C VAL A 542 12.18 -2.35 -23.89
N TYR A 543 12.06 -3.30 -22.95
CA TYR A 543 12.42 -3.10 -21.55
C TYR A 543 13.89 -2.69 -21.41
N ASN A 544 14.78 -3.44 -22.05
CA ASN A 544 16.21 -3.11 -22.09
C ASN A 544 16.48 -1.76 -22.77
N ALA A 545 15.73 -1.41 -23.82
CA ALA A 545 15.93 -0.12 -24.49
C ALA A 545 15.62 1.07 -23.59
N ILE A 546 14.62 0.95 -22.71
CA ILE A 546 14.28 1.97 -21.71
C ILE A 546 15.33 1.97 -20.59
N THR A 547 15.59 0.83 -19.95
CA THR A 547 16.52 0.76 -18.80
C THR A 547 17.97 1.07 -19.16
N GLU A 548 18.46 0.68 -20.35
CA GLU A 548 19.81 1.05 -20.82
C GLU A 548 19.93 2.56 -21.10
N LYS A 549 18.81 3.22 -21.43
CA LYS A 549 18.77 4.65 -21.74
C LYS A 549 18.75 5.51 -20.47
N THR A 550 17.99 5.07 -19.47
CA THR A 550 17.75 5.84 -18.23
C THR A 550 18.70 5.42 -17.09
N GLY A 551 19.16 4.18 -17.09
CA GLY A 551 19.93 3.57 -16.01
C GLY A 551 19.10 3.05 -14.85
N SER A 552 17.77 3.28 -14.86
CA SER A 552 16.87 2.89 -13.77
C SER A 552 16.75 1.37 -13.61
N ASN A 553 16.49 0.95 -12.38
CA ASN A 553 16.09 -0.40 -11.98
C ASN A 553 14.81 -0.41 -11.15
N ASP A 554 14.11 0.71 -11.09
CA ASP A 554 12.80 0.79 -10.47
C ASP A 554 11.83 -0.12 -11.21
N VAL A 555 10.78 -0.55 -10.53
CA VAL A 555 9.77 -1.44 -11.09
C VAL A 555 8.40 -0.80 -10.92
N VAL A 556 7.68 -0.65 -12.03
CA VAL A 556 6.27 -0.25 -11.99
C VAL A 556 5.42 -1.43 -12.46
N PHE A 557 4.52 -1.87 -11.59
CA PHE A 557 3.52 -2.90 -11.90
C PHE A 557 2.15 -2.29 -12.16
N SER A 558 1.42 -2.88 -13.10
CA SER A 558 -0.02 -2.66 -13.27
C SER A 558 -0.65 -3.89 -13.95
N THR A 559 -1.91 -3.80 -14.33
CA THR A 559 -2.68 -4.88 -14.96
C THR A 559 -3.39 -4.39 -16.22
N ILE A 560 -3.68 -5.30 -17.14
CA ILE A 560 -4.58 -5.05 -18.29
C ILE A 560 -6.04 -5.31 -17.93
N ASP A 561 -6.32 -5.70 -16.69
CA ASP A 561 -7.66 -5.99 -16.24
C ASP A 561 -8.47 -4.71 -16.09
N PRO A 562 -9.75 -4.73 -16.50
CA PRO A 562 -10.63 -3.62 -16.24
C PRO A 562 -10.86 -3.46 -14.74
N TRP A 563 -11.01 -2.20 -14.31
CA TRP A 563 -11.15 -1.85 -12.91
C TRP A 563 -12.41 -2.47 -12.28
N SER A 564 -12.20 -3.17 -11.16
CA SER A 564 -13.26 -3.78 -10.35
C SER A 564 -13.90 -2.74 -9.41
N TYR A 565 -14.94 -2.03 -9.86
CA TYR A 565 -15.59 -0.98 -9.06
C TYR A 565 -16.41 -1.54 -7.88
N TRP A 566 -16.59 -0.75 -6.83
CA TRP A 566 -17.45 -1.07 -5.68
C TRP A 566 -18.22 0.14 -5.18
N TYR A 567 -19.17 -0.11 -4.28
CA TYR A 567 -20.01 0.92 -3.68
C TYR A 567 -19.65 1.14 -2.22
N TYR A 568 -20.08 2.29 -1.70
CA TYR A 568 -20.04 2.51 -0.26
C TYR A 568 -21.07 1.60 0.39
N GLU A 569 -20.61 0.75 1.30
CA GLU A 569 -21.46 -0.19 2.04
C GLU A 569 -21.24 -0.05 3.55
N GLU A 570 -22.35 -0.05 4.28
CA GLU A 570 -22.33 -0.07 5.74
C GLU A 570 -22.10 -1.48 6.29
N ASP A 571 -22.54 -2.50 5.54
CA ASP A 571 -22.37 -3.90 5.91
C ASP A 571 -20.99 -4.40 5.46
N ILE A 572 -20.15 -4.71 6.45
CA ILE A 572 -18.79 -5.21 6.25
C ILE A 572 -18.72 -6.49 5.40
N SER A 573 -19.78 -7.31 5.42
CA SER A 573 -19.83 -8.54 4.60
C SER A 573 -20.03 -8.26 3.11
N LEU A 574 -20.39 -7.02 2.76
CA LEU A 574 -20.62 -6.55 1.39
C LEU A 574 -19.45 -5.73 0.84
N LEU A 575 -18.32 -5.62 1.55
CA LEU A 575 -17.07 -5.01 1.04
C LEU A 575 -16.41 -5.90 -0.02
N LYS A 576 -17.02 -5.95 -1.20
CA LYS A 576 -16.62 -6.77 -2.34
C LYS A 576 -16.85 -6.00 -3.65
N PRO A 577 -16.19 -6.38 -4.76
CA PRO A 577 -16.47 -5.81 -6.07
C PRO A 577 -17.96 -5.87 -6.43
N ALA A 578 -18.49 -4.78 -6.97
CA ALA A 578 -19.86 -4.71 -7.47
C ALA A 578 -19.97 -5.04 -8.97
N GLY A 579 -18.86 -4.98 -9.70
CA GLY A 579 -18.73 -5.31 -11.11
C GLY A 579 -17.39 -4.83 -11.67
N GLU A 580 -17.22 -4.90 -12.98
CA GLU A 580 -16.06 -4.35 -13.70
C GLU A 580 -16.54 -3.30 -14.71
N TYR A 581 -15.78 -2.20 -14.87
CA TYR A 581 -15.97 -1.25 -15.96
C TYR A 581 -15.02 -1.59 -17.10
N ALA A 582 -15.56 -2.10 -18.21
CA ALA A 582 -14.79 -2.75 -19.26
C ALA A 582 -13.75 -1.86 -19.98
N GLY A 583 -13.90 -0.53 -19.92
CA GLY A 583 -12.97 0.46 -20.47
C GLY A 583 -12.14 1.21 -19.43
N ALA A 584 -12.27 0.91 -18.14
CA ALA A 584 -11.55 1.62 -17.09
C ALA A 584 -10.26 0.87 -16.70
N PHE A 585 -9.08 1.47 -16.90
CA PHE A 585 -7.81 0.78 -16.64
C PHE A 585 -6.76 1.63 -15.91
N HIS A 586 -5.85 0.97 -15.20
CA HIS A 586 -4.74 1.62 -14.48
C HIS A 586 -3.43 1.70 -15.28
N PHE A 587 -3.31 1.01 -16.42
CA PHE A 587 -2.05 0.98 -17.18
C PHE A 587 -1.67 2.32 -17.82
N GLY A 588 -2.65 3.20 -18.14
CA GLY A 588 -2.38 4.57 -18.58
C GLY A 588 -1.68 5.40 -17.49
N PRO A 589 -2.30 5.56 -16.30
CA PRO A 589 -1.68 6.19 -15.14
C PRO A 589 -0.32 5.55 -14.77
N ALA A 590 -0.23 4.22 -14.79
CA ALA A 590 1.01 3.50 -14.49
C ALA A 590 2.12 3.79 -15.50
N SER A 591 1.79 3.92 -16.79
CA SER A 591 2.77 4.30 -17.84
C SER A 591 3.31 5.71 -17.63
N TYR A 592 2.48 6.62 -17.11
CA TYR A 592 2.90 7.97 -16.77
C TYR A 592 3.88 7.96 -15.59
N ALA A 593 3.59 7.22 -14.51
CA ALA A 593 4.54 7.02 -13.42
C ALA A 593 5.85 6.36 -13.90
N ALA A 594 5.76 5.30 -14.71
CA ALA A 594 6.91 4.59 -15.27
C ALA A 594 7.82 5.51 -16.12
N ALA A 595 7.25 6.48 -16.85
CA ALA A 595 8.02 7.48 -17.56
C ALA A 595 8.82 8.42 -16.64
N TYR A 596 8.33 8.72 -15.43
CA TYR A 596 9.06 9.47 -14.40
C TYR A 596 10.11 8.66 -13.67
N HIS A 597 9.90 7.36 -13.45
CA HIS A 597 10.95 6.46 -12.96
C HIS A 597 11.96 6.08 -14.05
N GLY A 598 11.63 6.33 -15.32
CA GLY A 598 12.47 5.98 -16.45
C GLY A 598 12.60 4.46 -16.60
N THR A 599 11.54 3.73 -16.27
CA THR A 599 11.52 2.27 -16.26
C THR A 599 10.36 1.74 -17.11
N PRO A 600 10.43 0.50 -17.63
CA PRO A 600 9.30 -0.14 -18.30
C PRO A 600 8.10 -0.39 -17.38
N LEU A 601 6.92 -0.57 -17.97
CA LEU A 601 5.73 -0.99 -17.26
C LEU A 601 5.58 -2.52 -17.33
N LEU A 602 5.63 -3.16 -16.16
CA LEU A 602 5.38 -4.59 -16.04
C LEU A 602 3.88 -4.84 -15.84
N LEU A 603 3.18 -5.11 -16.94
CA LEU A 603 1.80 -5.60 -16.91
C LEU A 603 1.81 -7.05 -16.43
N VAL A 604 1.31 -7.31 -15.22
CA VAL A 604 1.42 -8.61 -14.54
C VAL A 604 0.81 -9.75 -15.36
N ASP A 605 -0.25 -9.46 -16.11
CA ASP A 605 -0.96 -10.42 -16.94
C ASP A 605 -0.09 -10.94 -18.11
N ASN A 606 0.86 -10.14 -18.58
CA ASN A 606 1.59 -10.42 -19.81
C ASN A 606 2.71 -11.46 -19.63
N HIS A 607 3.04 -11.79 -18.38
CA HIS A 607 4.12 -12.71 -18.02
C HIS A 607 3.55 -13.88 -17.18
N PRO A 608 3.73 -15.14 -17.57
CA PRO A 608 3.22 -16.30 -16.81
C PRO A 608 3.71 -16.37 -15.36
N GLU A 609 4.93 -15.89 -15.10
CA GLU A 609 5.52 -15.82 -13.77
C GLU A 609 4.73 -14.89 -12.85
N LEU A 610 4.41 -13.69 -13.35
CA LEU A 610 3.71 -12.64 -12.62
C LEU A 610 2.21 -12.91 -12.53
N SER A 611 1.56 -13.30 -13.64
CA SER A 611 0.12 -13.62 -13.66
C SER A 611 -0.22 -14.80 -12.74
N GLY A 612 0.65 -15.82 -12.71
CA GLY A 612 0.53 -16.94 -11.77
C GLY A 612 0.62 -16.48 -10.31
N ALA A 613 1.57 -15.60 -9.98
CA ALA A 613 1.75 -15.10 -8.61
C ALA A 613 0.62 -14.18 -8.16
N VAL A 614 0.22 -13.19 -8.98
CA VAL A 614 -0.79 -12.18 -8.61
C VAL A 614 -2.17 -12.78 -8.35
N THR A 615 -2.45 -13.96 -8.92
CA THR A 615 -3.69 -14.72 -8.73
C THR A 615 -4.06 -14.86 -7.26
N TRP A 616 -3.11 -15.31 -6.42
CA TRP A 616 -3.37 -15.48 -4.99
C TRP A 616 -3.61 -14.15 -4.29
N HIS A 617 -2.82 -13.12 -4.61
CA HIS A 617 -2.93 -11.80 -3.98
C HIS A 617 -4.30 -11.16 -4.23
N ALA A 618 -4.80 -11.21 -5.46
CA ALA A 618 -6.12 -10.68 -5.83
C ALA A 618 -7.25 -11.53 -5.23
N ASP A 619 -7.22 -12.86 -5.40
CA ASP A 619 -8.30 -13.74 -4.95
C ASP A 619 -8.44 -13.76 -3.41
N PHE A 620 -7.30 -13.74 -2.69
CA PHE A 620 -7.28 -13.58 -1.24
C PHE A 620 -8.00 -12.29 -0.82
N TRP A 621 -7.68 -11.15 -1.44
CA TRP A 621 -8.28 -9.89 -1.04
C TRP A 621 -9.77 -9.78 -1.43
N ILE A 622 -10.18 -10.32 -2.58
CA ILE A 622 -11.60 -10.37 -2.98
C ILE A 622 -12.43 -11.13 -1.94
N LYS A 623 -11.88 -12.20 -1.35
CA LYS A 623 -12.56 -13.02 -0.32
C LYS A 623 -12.50 -12.37 1.06
N HIS A 624 -11.40 -11.68 1.37
CA HIS A 624 -11.06 -11.19 2.70
C HIS A 624 -10.91 -9.66 2.80
N GLY A 625 -11.55 -8.89 1.91
CA GLY A 625 -11.44 -7.42 1.84
C GLY A 625 -11.94 -6.67 3.09
N ASN A 626 -12.55 -7.37 4.04
CA ASN A 626 -12.86 -6.86 5.38
C ASN A 626 -11.62 -6.72 6.30
N GLY A 627 -10.49 -7.33 5.94
CA GLY A 627 -9.22 -7.23 6.66
C GLY A 627 -9.03 -8.18 7.86
N TYR A 628 -10.03 -8.94 8.31
CA TYR A 628 -9.88 -9.76 9.54
C TYR A 628 -9.07 -11.05 9.35
N THR A 629 -8.90 -11.51 8.12
CA THR A 629 -8.08 -12.68 7.81
C THR A 629 -6.67 -12.23 7.47
N THR A 630 -5.69 -12.66 8.26
CA THR A 630 -4.27 -12.36 8.01
C THR A 630 -3.73 -13.22 6.85
N PRO A 631 -2.78 -12.70 6.05
CA PRO A 631 -2.25 -13.42 4.90
C PRO A 631 -1.36 -14.61 5.32
N PRO A 632 -1.61 -15.83 4.79
CA PRO A 632 -0.72 -16.97 4.99
C PRO A 632 0.74 -16.72 4.56
N ILE A 633 1.68 -17.01 5.46
CA ILE A 633 3.11 -16.70 5.29
C ILE A 633 3.74 -17.48 4.13
N ALA A 634 3.38 -18.76 3.97
CA ALA A 634 3.92 -19.57 2.88
C ALA A 634 3.47 -19.06 1.50
N CYS A 635 2.22 -18.62 1.35
CA CYS A 635 1.73 -18.08 0.08
C CYS A 635 2.47 -16.79 -0.29
N MET A 636 2.65 -15.87 0.67
CA MET A 636 3.48 -14.68 0.51
C MET A 636 4.92 -15.02 0.07
N PHE A 637 5.57 -15.98 0.75
CA PHE A 637 6.94 -16.40 0.41
C PHE A 637 7.02 -16.98 -1.01
N LEU A 638 6.13 -17.89 -1.39
CA LEU A 638 6.20 -18.62 -2.66
C LEU A 638 5.91 -17.70 -3.87
N THR A 639 4.86 -16.89 -3.77
CA THR A 639 4.49 -15.93 -4.82
C THR A 639 5.50 -14.80 -4.94
N GLY A 640 5.93 -14.22 -3.80
CA GLY A 640 6.96 -13.19 -3.77
C GLY A 640 8.31 -13.66 -4.34
N THR A 641 8.74 -14.89 -4.02
CA THR A 641 9.96 -15.49 -4.58
C THR A 641 9.85 -15.66 -6.10
N ARG A 642 8.69 -16.11 -6.61
CA ARG A 642 8.45 -16.24 -8.05
C ARG A 642 8.56 -14.90 -8.78
N VAL A 643 8.01 -13.83 -8.21
CA VAL A 643 8.13 -12.47 -8.77
C VAL A 643 9.59 -12.02 -8.78
N TYR A 644 10.33 -12.22 -7.69
CA TYR A 644 11.73 -11.81 -7.62
C TYR A 644 12.65 -12.62 -8.54
N ASP A 645 12.36 -13.90 -8.76
CA ASP A 645 13.07 -14.70 -9.75
C ASP A 645 12.87 -14.16 -11.17
N PHE A 646 11.64 -13.73 -11.51
CA PHE A 646 11.35 -13.02 -12.76
C PHE A 646 12.12 -11.69 -12.87
N LEU A 647 12.07 -10.85 -11.83
CA LEU A 647 12.78 -9.55 -11.82
C LEU A 647 14.28 -9.73 -12.04
N ARG A 648 14.88 -10.76 -11.44
CA ARG A 648 16.28 -11.12 -11.64
C ARG A 648 16.59 -11.61 -13.06
N GLU A 649 15.72 -12.42 -13.66
CA GLU A 649 15.89 -12.88 -15.04
C GLU A 649 15.84 -11.73 -16.05
N TYR A 650 15.00 -10.73 -15.77
CA TYR A 650 14.85 -9.54 -16.62
C TYR A 650 15.86 -8.42 -16.31
N GLY A 651 16.61 -8.52 -15.21
CA GLY A 651 17.71 -7.59 -14.88
C GLY A 651 17.28 -6.35 -14.08
N PHE A 652 16.14 -6.43 -13.40
CA PHE A 652 15.66 -5.41 -12.46
C PHE A 652 16.29 -5.56 -11.07
N ASP A 653 16.50 -6.80 -10.61
CA ASP A 653 17.21 -7.13 -9.35
C ASP A 653 18.71 -6.75 -9.46
N LYS A 654 19.11 -5.63 -8.86
CA LYS A 654 20.46 -5.06 -8.92
C LYS A 654 21.05 -4.88 -7.51
N GLU A 655 22.24 -4.27 -7.39
CA GLU A 655 22.85 -4.01 -6.09
C GLU A 655 22.09 -2.90 -5.35
N GLY A 656 21.50 -3.25 -4.20
CA GLY A 656 20.68 -2.35 -3.39
C GLY A 656 19.18 -2.59 -3.60
N PRO A 657 18.30 -2.14 -2.68
CA PRO A 657 16.86 -2.36 -2.80
C PRO A 657 16.29 -1.57 -3.99
N GLU A 658 15.48 -2.22 -4.81
CA GLU A 658 14.70 -1.55 -5.86
C GLU A 658 13.53 -0.76 -5.26
N SER A 659 13.14 0.33 -5.91
CA SER A 659 11.84 0.96 -5.68
C SER A 659 10.78 0.25 -6.52
N ILE A 660 9.71 -0.24 -5.87
CA ILE A 660 8.62 -0.97 -6.53
C ILE A 660 7.31 -0.21 -6.32
N LEU A 661 6.73 0.31 -7.40
CA LEU A 661 5.43 0.96 -7.39
C LEU A 661 4.38 0.05 -8.03
N THR A 662 3.29 -0.23 -7.31
CA THR A 662 2.13 -0.94 -7.87
C THR A 662 0.99 0.05 -8.11
N VAL A 663 0.54 0.18 -9.35
CA VAL A 663 -0.59 1.05 -9.73
C VAL A 663 -1.74 0.18 -10.22
N ALA A 664 -2.64 -0.13 -9.29
CA ALA A 664 -3.86 -0.89 -9.51
C ALA A 664 -4.72 -0.78 -8.25
N ASP A 665 -6.02 -0.95 -8.40
CA ASP A 665 -6.89 -0.98 -7.23
C ASP A 665 -6.80 -2.31 -6.44
N GLN A 666 -7.20 -2.26 -5.17
CA GLN A 666 -7.13 -3.37 -4.21
C GLN A 666 -7.77 -4.69 -4.67
N TYR A 667 -8.79 -4.67 -5.53
CA TYR A 667 -9.44 -5.89 -6.01
C TYR A 667 -8.86 -6.43 -7.31
N ASP A 668 -8.04 -5.63 -7.99
CA ASP A 668 -7.35 -6.03 -9.21
C ASP A 668 -5.94 -6.54 -8.87
N ILE A 669 -5.22 -5.85 -7.98
CA ILE A 669 -3.99 -6.33 -7.33
C ILE A 669 -4.12 -6.09 -5.82
N GLY A 670 -4.21 -7.18 -5.05
CA GLY A 670 -4.41 -7.11 -3.60
C GLY A 670 -3.27 -6.43 -2.83
N PRO A 671 -3.54 -5.79 -1.67
CA PRO A 671 -2.52 -5.12 -0.84
C PRO A 671 -1.41 -6.04 -0.36
N THR A 672 -1.65 -7.37 -0.33
CA THR A 672 -0.63 -8.38 -0.05
C THR A 672 0.51 -8.35 -1.07
N TRP A 673 0.25 -7.94 -2.32
CA TRP A 673 1.27 -7.82 -3.38
C TRP A 673 2.31 -6.75 -3.00
N THR A 674 1.87 -5.54 -2.64
CA THR A 674 2.79 -4.48 -2.21
C THR A 674 3.54 -4.88 -0.93
N ARG A 675 2.83 -5.50 0.04
CA ARG A 675 3.42 -5.89 1.33
C ARG A 675 4.53 -6.94 1.22
N VAL A 676 4.47 -7.83 0.22
CA VAL A 676 5.39 -8.99 0.12
C VAL A 676 6.83 -8.59 -0.14
N PHE A 677 7.05 -7.47 -0.83
CA PHE A 677 8.38 -7.02 -1.26
C PHE A 677 9.15 -6.25 -0.18
N ALA A 678 8.48 -5.82 0.88
CA ALA A 678 9.10 -4.98 1.90
C ALA A 678 10.28 -5.69 2.58
N GLY A 679 11.46 -5.08 2.47
CA GLY A 679 12.70 -5.56 3.07
C GLY A 679 13.71 -6.19 2.12
N VAL A 680 13.30 -6.53 0.90
CA VAL A 680 14.22 -6.76 -0.23
C VAL A 680 14.15 -5.59 -1.21
N ALA A 681 12.98 -4.95 -1.32
CA ALA A 681 12.75 -3.67 -1.99
C ALA A 681 12.13 -2.63 -1.05
N ASN A 682 11.96 -1.42 -1.60
CA ASN A 682 11.16 -0.32 -1.09
C ASN A 682 9.83 -0.26 -1.86
N PRO A 683 8.75 -0.93 -1.40
CA PRO A 683 7.50 -0.96 -2.15
C PRO A 683 6.53 0.17 -1.75
N GLY A 684 5.70 0.59 -2.71
CA GLY A 684 4.55 1.48 -2.51
C GLY A 684 3.40 1.12 -3.47
N GLY A 685 2.17 1.51 -3.12
CA GLY A 685 0.97 1.26 -3.91
C GLY A 685 0.12 2.50 -4.15
N ILE A 686 -0.53 2.58 -5.31
CA ILE A 686 -1.53 3.60 -5.64
C ILE A 686 -2.82 2.89 -6.03
N ILE A 687 -3.89 3.15 -5.27
CA ILE A 687 -5.19 2.49 -5.35
C ILE A 687 -6.31 3.48 -5.73
N GLY A 688 -7.56 3.02 -5.74
CA GLY A 688 -8.71 3.83 -6.11
C GLY A 688 -9.07 3.71 -7.59
N THR A 689 -9.93 4.61 -8.06
CA THR A 689 -10.32 4.62 -9.47
C THR A 689 -9.12 5.01 -10.36
N PRO A 690 -9.16 4.73 -11.68
CA PRO A 690 -8.14 5.25 -12.59
C PRO A 690 -7.97 6.78 -12.49
N VAL A 691 -9.06 7.52 -12.23
CA VAL A 691 -9.02 8.98 -12.01
C VAL A 691 -8.25 9.31 -10.72
N ASP A 692 -8.58 8.64 -9.60
CA ASP A 692 -7.84 8.79 -8.33
C ASP A 692 -6.35 8.50 -8.52
N ALA A 693 -5.99 7.46 -9.27
CA ALA A 693 -4.61 7.10 -9.55
C ALA A 693 -3.86 8.21 -10.31
N THR A 694 -4.46 8.84 -11.33
CA THR A 694 -3.82 9.96 -12.04
C THR A 694 -3.60 11.17 -11.12
N ASN A 695 -4.56 11.45 -10.24
CA ASN A 695 -4.47 12.54 -9.27
C ASN A 695 -3.36 12.28 -8.25
N HIS A 696 -3.29 11.07 -7.69
CA HIS A 696 -2.30 10.70 -6.68
C HIS A 696 -0.88 10.68 -7.27
N ILE A 697 -0.70 10.05 -8.44
CA ILE A 697 0.59 10.02 -9.15
C ILE A 697 1.08 11.45 -9.43
N THR A 698 0.21 12.31 -9.95
CA THR A 698 0.53 13.71 -10.20
C THR A 698 0.93 14.43 -8.91
N ARG A 699 0.19 14.22 -7.82
CA ARG A 699 0.50 14.83 -6.52
C ARG A 699 1.86 14.38 -5.99
N CYS A 700 2.22 13.10 -6.12
CA CYS A 700 3.54 12.59 -5.74
C CYS A 700 4.67 13.25 -6.55
N ILE A 701 4.57 13.26 -7.89
CA ILE A 701 5.59 13.82 -8.77
C ILE A 701 5.81 15.31 -8.50
N PHE A 702 4.73 16.08 -8.35
CA PHE A 702 4.79 17.52 -8.16
C PHE A 702 4.80 17.93 -6.69
N TYR A 703 4.86 16.99 -5.74
CA TYR A 703 4.96 17.26 -4.30
C TYR A 703 6.00 18.33 -3.95
N PRO A 704 7.22 18.35 -4.55
CA PRO A 704 8.20 19.39 -4.25
C PRO A 704 7.70 20.83 -4.46
N ALA A 705 6.79 21.02 -5.42
CA ALA A 705 6.12 22.30 -5.68
C ALA A 705 4.85 22.44 -4.82
N LEU A 706 3.99 21.42 -4.80
CA LEU A 706 2.66 21.48 -4.21
C LEU A 706 2.69 21.59 -2.67
N ILE A 707 3.73 21.11 -2.00
CA ILE A 707 3.85 21.25 -0.54
C ILE A 707 3.87 22.71 -0.11
N PHE A 708 4.39 23.63 -0.94
CA PHE A 708 4.39 25.07 -0.65
C PHE A 708 3.08 25.78 -0.96
N GLU A 709 2.02 25.06 -1.34
CA GLU A 709 0.66 25.59 -1.34
C GLU A 709 -0.05 25.29 -0.02
N ASN A 710 0.51 24.37 0.78
CA ASN A 710 0.05 24.11 2.14
C ASN A 710 0.32 25.33 3.04
N PRO A 711 -0.71 25.85 3.75
CA PRO A 711 -0.52 26.91 4.72
C PRO A 711 0.54 26.60 5.78
N ALA A 712 0.71 25.33 6.15
CA ALA A 712 1.71 24.89 7.14
C ALA A 712 3.16 24.97 6.64
N ALA A 713 3.40 24.93 5.32
CA ALA A 713 4.75 25.02 4.75
C ALA A 713 5.26 26.47 4.61
N GLN A 714 4.41 27.47 4.85
CA GLN A 714 4.77 28.88 4.78
C GLN A 714 5.60 29.34 5.98
N GLU A 715 6.29 30.49 5.83
CA GLU A 715 6.93 31.18 6.96
C GLU A 715 5.90 31.76 7.95
N GLU A 716 4.66 31.98 7.49
CA GLU A 716 3.57 32.46 8.33
C GLU A 716 3.08 31.37 9.28
N LYS A 717 2.65 31.78 10.48
CA LYS A 717 2.14 30.82 11.46
C LYS A 717 0.71 30.44 11.16
N VAL A 718 0.39 29.16 11.30
CA VAL A 718 -0.98 28.67 11.34
C VAL A 718 -1.48 28.58 12.78
N THR A 719 -2.79 28.77 12.97
CA THR A 719 -3.43 28.72 14.30
C THR A 719 -4.19 27.42 14.43
N LEU A 720 -3.81 26.58 15.40
CA LEU A 720 -4.37 25.24 15.62
C LEU A 720 -4.91 25.10 17.06
N ILE A 721 -5.91 24.26 17.26
CA ILE A 721 -6.45 23.86 18.57
C ILE A 721 -5.51 22.83 19.18
N ASN A 722 -4.82 23.20 20.27
CA ASN A 722 -3.98 22.29 21.02
C ASN A 722 -4.74 21.70 22.22
N GLY A 723 -4.52 20.41 22.49
CA GLY A 723 -5.17 19.70 23.58
C GLY A 723 -4.72 20.18 24.97
N SER A 724 -5.57 20.03 25.97
CA SER A 724 -5.26 20.40 27.36
C SER A 724 -4.23 19.45 27.97
N LYS A 725 -3.53 19.93 29.01
CA LYS A 725 -2.62 19.15 29.87
C LYS A 725 -3.19 19.07 31.28
N SER A 726 -3.16 17.89 31.87
CA SER A 726 -3.66 17.61 33.22
C SER A 726 -2.67 16.77 34.04
N GLU A 727 -2.62 17.06 35.35
CA GLU A 727 -1.86 16.32 36.36
C GLU A 727 -2.79 15.84 37.48
N ARG A 728 -2.34 14.88 38.29
CA ARG A 728 -3.04 14.52 39.52
C ARG A 728 -2.68 15.38 40.72
N VAL A 729 -3.69 15.65 41.55
CA VAL A 729 -3.54 16.39 42.82
C VAL A 729 -3.63 15.46 44.02
N ASN A 730 -2.69 15.61 44.96
CA ASN A 730 -2.63 14.83 46.19
C ASN A 730 -3.92 14.97 47.04
N PRO A 731 -4.58 13.86 47.40
CA PRO A 731 -5.82 13.87 48.17
C PRO A 731 -5.67 14.31 49.64
N LEU A 732 -4.47 14.48 50.21
CA LEU A 732 -4.27 14.99 51.59
C LEU A 732 -4.70 16.46 51.80
N ASN A 733 -5.05 17.20 50.74
CA ASN A 733 -5.68 18.53 50.81
C ASN A 733 -7.21 18.48 51.13
N ILE A 734 -7.64 17.47 51.89
CA ILE A 734 -9.04 17.19 52.29
C ILE A 734 -9.75 18.39 52.96
N VAL A 735 -9.03 19.26 53.68
CA VAL A 735 -9.67 20.38 54.41
C VAL A 735 -10.16 21.50 53.47
N ALA A 736 -9.58 21.64 52.27
CA ALA A 736 -10.05 22.60 51.26
C ALA A 736 -11.25 22.07 50.44
N ARG A 737 -11.46 20.75 50.42
CA ARG A 737 -12.48 20.05 49.59
C ARG A 737 -13.85 19.92 50.24
N LEU A 738 -14.02 20.41 51.48
CA LEU A 738 -15.33 20.50 52.17
C LEU A 738 -16.06 21.82 51.90
N LEU A 739 -15.50 22.71 51.07
CA LEU A 739 -16.16 23.95 50.67
C LEU A 739 -17.14 23.68 49.52
N PRO A 740 -18.39 24.17 49.61
CA PRO A 740 -19.47 23.90 48.64
C PRO A 740 -19.27 24.53 47.25
N SER A 741 -18.09 25.09 46.96
CA SER A 741 -17.75 25.75 45.68
C SER A 741 -16.87 24.91 44.75
N THR A 742 -16.48 23.69 45.14
CA THR A 742 -15.78 22.74 44.25
C THR A 742 -16.72 21.58 43.93
N PRO A 743 -17.28 21.50 42.71
CA PRO A 743 -18.03 20.33 42.29
C PRO A 743 -17.05 19.17 42.05
N GLY A 744 -17.31 18.04 42.70
CA GLY A 744 -16.70 16.75 42.37
C GLY A 744 -15.41 16.40 43.14
N LEU A 745 -15.37 15.19 43.69
CA LEU A 745 -14.22 14.57 44.34
C LEU A 745 -13.11 14.14 43.34
N SER A 746 -12.95 14.85 42.21
CA SER A 746 -11.96 14.50 41.18
C SER A 746 -10.54 14.78 41.67
N ASN A 747 -9.60 13.88 41.36
CA ASN A 747 -8.17 14.05 41.63
C ASN A 747 -7.40 14.61 40.42
N LEU A 748 -8.11 14.98 39.34
CA LEU A 748 -7.53 15.58 38.13
C LEU A 748 -7.47 17.11 38.25
N LYS A 749 -6.38 17.72 37.80
CA LYS A 749 -6.23 19.18 37.67
C LYS A 749 -5.67 19.51 36.29
N ILE A 750 -6.43 20.29 35.54
CA ILE A 750 -5.96 20.87 34.27
C ILE A 750 -4.90 21.94 34.60
N ILE A 751 -3.70 21.76 34.06
CA ILE A 751 -2.55 22.68 34.18
C ILE A 751 -2.35 23.53 32.93
N ARG A 752 -2.90 23.09 31.79
CA ARG A 752 -3.05 23.89 30.56
C ARG A 752 -4.40 23.56 29.95
N GLU A 753 -5.24 24.55 29.74
CA GLU A 753 -6.52 24.37 29.04
C GLU A 753 -6.30 24.10 27.55
N SER A 754 -7.25 23.44 26.90
CA SER A 754 -7.25 23.29 25.44
C SER A 754 -7.61 24.64 24.82
N GLY A 755 -7.00 24.96 23.68
CA GLY A 755 -7.28 26.21 22.99
C GLY A 755 -6.37 26.46 21.80
N TYR A 756 -6.61 27.57 21.12
CA TYR A 756 -5.85 27.97 19.94
C TYR A 756 -4.42 28.41 20.31
N GLU A 757 -3.43 27.87 19.60
CA GLU A 757 -2.01 28.19 19.67
C GLU A 757 -1.46 28.39 18.24
N GLU A 758 -0.37 29.16 18.09
CA GLU A 758 0.25 29.43 16.78
C GLU A 758 1.49 28.55 16.56
N TYR A 759 1.63 27.98 15.37
CA TYR A 759 2.71 27.07 14.99
C TYR A 759 3.36 27.43 13.65
N ILE A 760 4.64 27.08 13.49
CA ILE A 760 5.37 27.12 12.22
C ILE A 760 5.67 25.68 11.82
N HIS A 761 5.36 25.32 10.58
CA HIS A 761 5.52 23.95 10.07
C HIS A 761 4.97 22.88 11.04
N PRO A 762 3.70 23.00 11.48
CA PRO A 762 3.16 22.03 12.43
C PRO A 762 2.96 20.66 11.80
N VAL A 763 3.25 19.64 12.59
CA VAL A 763 2.70 18.29 12.44
C VAL A 763 1.63 18.07 13.51
N LEU A 764 0.60 17.30 13.16
CA LEU A 764 -0.51 16.97 14.05
C LEU A 764 -0.33 15.58 14.66
N HIS A 765 -0.50 15.50 15.97
CA HIS A 765 -0.46 14.27 16.72
C HIS A 765 -1.83 13.94 17.33
N THR A 766 -2.31 12.72 17.10
CA THR A 766 -3.60 12.22 17.59
C THR A 766 -3.42 10.84 18.23
N TYR A 767 -3.28 10.81 19.56
CA TYR A 767 -3.01 9.58 20.32
C TYR A 767 -4.20 9.21 21.21
N GLY A 768 -4.95 8.18 20.82
CA GLY A 768 -6.11 7.66 21.55
C GLY A 768 -5.92 6.26 22.13
N CYS A 769 -5.17 5.40 21.42
CA CYS A 769 -4.69 4.11 21.93
C CYS A 769 -3.25 3.91 21.47
N TYR A 770 -2.29 3.77 22.36
CA TYR A 770 -0.87 3.85 22.00
C TYR A 770 0.02 3.19 23.07
N LEU A 771 1.28 2.93 22.73
CA LEU A 771 2.27 2.42 23.67
C LEU A 771 2.89 3.54 24.50
N TYR A 772 3.13 3.26 25.76
CA TYR A 772 3.67 4.26 26.66
C TYR A 772 4.70 3.70 27.64
N ARG A 773 5.98 4.00 27.37
CA ARG A 773 7.15 3.57 28.14
C ARG A 773 7.15 2.05 28.36
N PHE A 774 6.88 1.30 27.29
CA PHE A 774 6.61 -0.14 27.41
C PHE A 774 7.82 -0.90 27.98
N ASN A 775 9.03 -0.76 27.43
CA ASN A 775 10.16 -1.52 27.94
C ASN A 775 10.67 -1.00 29.28
N GLU A 776 10.51 0.29 29.58
CA GLU A 776 10.90 0.85 30.87
C GLU A 776 9.94 0.49 32.02
N MET A 777 8.63 0.56 31.78
CA MET A 777 7.58 0.39 32.80
C MET A 777 6.75 -0.87 32.55
N GLY A 778 6.14 -1.00 31.37
CA GLY A 778 5.30 -2.14 30.98
C GLY A 778 5.99 -3.50 31.16
N SER A 779 7.27 -3.59 30.84
CA SER A 779 8.05 -4.84 30.93
C SER A 779 8.15 -5.39 32.35
N LYS A 780 8.07 -4.53 33.38
CA LYS A 780 8.08 -4.94 34.79
C LYS A 780 6.78 -5.64 35.17
N TYR A 781 5.68 -5.22 34.53
CA TYR A 781 4.37 -5.82 34.68
C TYR A 781 4.29 -7.17 33.96
N TRP A 782 4.59 -7.20 32.65
CA TRP A 782 4.56 -8.41 31.82
C TRP A 782 5.65 -9.42 32.20
N GLY A 783 6.73 -8.96 32.84
CA GLY A 783 7.90 -9.77 33.16
C GLY A 783 8.76 -10.13 31.95
N VAL A 784 8.53 -9.46 30.81
CA VAL A 784 9.24 -9.65 29.54
C VAL A 784 9.52 -8.28 28.93
N THR A 785 10.60 -8.16 28.17
CA THR A 785 10.92 -6.95 27.39
C THR A 785 10.67 -7.26 25.92
N TYR A 786 10.09 -6.31 25.17
CA TYR A 786 10.02 -6.40 23.72
C TYR A 786 11.41 -6.20 23.10
N GLN A 787 11.73 -7.02 22.11
CA GLN A 787 12.94 -6.90 21.31
C GLN A 787 12.49 -6.88 19.85
N THR A 788 13.06 -6.01 19.03
CA THR A 788 12.77 -5.95 17.60
C THR A 788 13.26 -7.21 16.91
N ARG A 789 12.79 -7.45 15.69
CA ARG A 789 13.27 -8.55 14.86
C ARG A 789 14.77 -8.49 14.57
N THR A 790 15.30 -7.28 14.45
CA THR A 790 16.73 -7.01 14.24
C THR A 790 17.58 -7.27 15.49
N GLY A 791 16.97 -7.73 16.59
CA GLY A 791 17.67 -8.11 17.82
C GLY A 791 17.95 -6.93 18.76
N HIS A 792 17.36 -5.76 18.50
CA HIS A 792 17.53 -4.58 19.34
C HIS A 792 16.45 -4.49 20.42
N THR A 793 16.83 -3.98 21.58
CA THR A 793 15.92 -3.74 22.69
C THR A 793 15.64 -2.25 22.86
N PRO A 794 14.47 -1.74 22.41
CA PRO A 794 14.04 -0.36 22.60
C PRO A 794 14.20 0.10 24.06
N GLY A 795 14.66 1.33 24.27
CA GLY A 795 14.90 1.94 25.58
C GLY A 795 16.14 1.44 26.34
N LYS A 796 16.90 0.49 25.77
CA LYS A 796 18.09 -0.11 26.41
C LYS A 796 19.34 -0.03 25.56
N ASP A 797 19.25 -0.39 24.28
CA ASP A 797 20.42 -0.45 23.41
C ASP A 797 20.89 0.94 22.97
N ILE A 798 22.20 1.05 22.74
CA ILE A 798 22.83 2.30 22.27
C ILE A 798 22.63 2.36 20.75
N SER A 799 22.12 3.48 20.23
CA SER A 799 21.99 3.69 18.79
C SER A 799 23.30 4.19 18.16
N GLY A 800 24.02 5.03 18.90
CA GLY A 800 25.27 5.67 18.44
C GLY A 800 25.07 6.81 17.42
N GLN A 801 23.83 7.24 17.16
CA GLN A 801 23.54 8.33 16.22
C GLN A 801 23.22 9.64 16.95
N GLU A 802 23.69 10.77 16.42
CA GLU A 802 23.51 12.10 17.02
C GLU A 802 22.03 12.49 17.12
N ILE A 803 21.22 12.11 16.13
CA ILE A 803 19.77 12.35 16.12
C ILE A 803 19.04 11.70 17.31
N ASP A 804 19.62 10.68 17.94
CA ASP A 804 19.01 10.01 19.10
C ASP A 804 19.45 10.59 20.46
N GLU A 805 20.34 11.59 20.45
CA GLU A 805 20.84 12.17 21.70
C GLU A 805 19.69 12.79 22.51
N GLY A 806 19.48 12.26 23.71
CA GLY A 806 18.52 12.77 24.68
C GLY A 806 17.11 12.16 24.59
N VAL A 807 16.87 11.21 23.68
CA VAL A 807 15.53 10.61 23.49
C VAL A 807 14.97 9.95 24.76
N LEU A 808 15.84 9.37 25.60
CA LEU A 808 15.46 8.74 26.88
C LEU A 808 15.58 9.66 28.10
N LEU A 809 15.88 10.95 27.91
CA LEU A 809 16.15 11.86 29.03
C LEU A 809 14.88 12.14 29.84
N LYS A 810 13.74 12.32 29.16
CA LYS A 810 12.45 12.59 29.80
C LYS A 810 11.91 11.35 30.52
N SER A 811 11.94 10.20 29.87
CA SER A 811 11.38 8.94 30.37
C SER A 811 12.25 8.33 31.49
N SER A 812 13.53 8.11 31.23
CA SER A 812 14.41 7.32 32.13
C SER A 812 15.52 8.12 32.82
N GLY A 813 15.66 9.42 32.52
CA GLY A 813 16.74 10.28 33.02
C GLY A 813 18.12 9.94 32.44
N LYS A 814 18.19 9.08 31.42
CA LYS A 814 19.44 8.69 30.76
C LYS A 814 19.79 9.68 29.66
N ALA A 815 20.98 10.29 29.76
CA ALA A 815 21.54 11.12 28.70
C ALA A 815 22.40 10.28 27.74
N GLY A 816 22.45 10.68 26.46
CA GLY A 816 23.18 10.00 25.38
C GLY A 816 22.27 9.50 24.25
N SER A 817 22.89 8.89 23.23
CA SER A 817 22.21 8.35 22.04
C SER A 817 21.82 6.89 22.24
N PHE A 818 20.55 6.66 22.57
CA PHE A 818 19.95 5.33 22.73
C PHE A 818 18.86 5.13 21.70
N LEU A 819 18.54 3.88 21.40
CA LEU A 819 17.27 3.61 20.70
C LEU A 819 16.10 4.04 21.61
N PRO A 820 15.04 4.67 21.06
CA PRO A 820 13.89 5.08 21.85
C PRO A 820 13.24 3.87 22.54
N ASP A 821 12.54 4.13 23.64
CA ASP A 821 11.57 3.17 24.18
C ASP A 821 10.26 3.36 23.42
N LEU A 822 9.40 2.34 23.39
CA LEU A 822 8.07 2.40 22.78
C LEU A 822 7.21 3.41 23.55
N ASP A 823 7.10 4.63 23.04
CA ASP A 823 6.42 5.77 23.64
C ASP A 823 6.01 6.77 22.55
N ASP A 824 4.99 6.37 21.77
CA ASP A 824 4.57 7.06 20.54
C ASP A 824 4.33 8.57 20.79
N SER A 825 3.74 8.89 21.94
CA SER A 825 3.33 10.24 22.31
C SER A 825 4.48 11.18 22.69
N GLU A 826 5.68 10.65 22.93
CA GLU A 826 6.87 11.42 23.33
C GLU A 826 8.00 11.31 22.30
N VAL A 827 8.15 10.16 21.65
CA VAL A 827 9.24 9.87 20.71
C VAL A 827 9.00 10.49 19.34
N ALA A 828 7.81 10.32 18.75
CA ALA A 828 7.51 10.95 17.46
C ALA A 828 7.64 12.49 17.52
N PRO A 829 7.07 13.21 18.51
CA PRO A 829 7.28 14.65 18.66
C PRO A 829 8.74 15.05 18.90
N PHE A 830 9.52 14.21 19.59
CA PHE A 830 10.96 14.44 19.80
C PHE A 830 11.71 14.48 18.46
N TYR A 831 11.48 13.49 17.59
CA TYR A 831 12.12 13.45 16.28
C TYR A 831 11.55 14.47 15.31
N ALA A 832 10.24 14.72 15.34
CA ALA A 832 9.62 15.77 14.54
C ALA A 832 10.23 17.15 14.85
N SER A 833 10.52 17.43 16.12
CA SER A 833 11.24 18.65 16.52
C SER A 833 12.65 18.73 15.91
N LYS A 834 13.36 17.60 15.82
CA LYS A 834 14.69 17.51 15.19
C LYS A 834 14.64 17.66 13.67
N ALA A 835 13.54 17.24 13.04
CA ALA A 835 13.23 17.49 11.63
C ALA A 835 12.87 18.97 11.35
N GLY A 836 12.68 19.79 12.40
CA GLY A 836 12.36 21.21 12.30
C GLY A 836 10.87 21.53 12.37
N TYR A 837 10.02 20.54 12.69
CA TYR A 837 8.58 20.74 12.83
C TYR A 837 8.19 21.29 14.21
N SER A 838 7.06 21.97 14.28
CA SER A 838 6.36 22.20 15.54
C SER A 838 5.32 21.10 15.79
N ASN A 839 5.03 20.78 17.05
CA ASN A 839 4.09 19.69 17.38
C ASN A 839 2.78 20.25 17.94
N ALA A 840 1.67 19.99 17.25
CA ALA A 840 0.31 20.25 17.72
C ALA A 840 -0.37 18.92 18.10
N PHE A 841 -1.23 18.94 19.12
CA PHE A 841 -1.87 17.73 19.63
C PHE A 841 -3.38 17.90 19.73
N SER A 842 -4.14 16.93 19.24
CA SER A 842 -5.58 16.88 19.41
C SER A 842 -6.07 15.44 19.38
N THR A 843 -7.00 15.10 20.27
CA THR A 843 -7.57 13.76 20.38
C THR A 843 -9.08 13.72 20.16
N ASN A 844 -9.73 14.88 20.22
CA ASN A 844 -11.15 15.05 19.92
C ASN A 844 -11.38 15.25 18.42
N TYR A 845 -12.46 14.65 17.90
CA TYR A 845 -12.82 14.70 16.48
C TYR A 845 -12.89 16.13 15.91
N ASP A 846 -13.69 17.02 16.52
CA ASP A 846 -13.90 18.38 15.98
C ASP A 846 -12.58 19.17 15.95
N ALA A 847 -11.77 19.05 17.00
CA ALA A 847 -10.47 19.72 17.07
C ALA A 847 -9.47 19.16 16.03
N THR A 848 -9.45 17.85 15.83
CA THR A 848 -8.61 17.20 14.83
C THR A 848 -9.00 17.64 13.41
N ILE A 849 -10.29 17.61 13.08
CA ILE A 849 -10.78 18.02 11.76
C ILE A 849 -10.56 19.51 11.49
N ASP A 850 -10.77 20.38 12.49
CA ASP A 850 -10.45 21.82 12.35
C ASP A 850 -8.95 21.99 12.06
N ASN A 851 -8.08 21.34 12.83
CA ASN A 851 -6.63 21.43 12.63
C ASN A 851 -6.18 20.97 11.24
N LEU A 852 -6.71 19.83 10.75
CA LEU A 852 -6.41 19.34 9.40
C LEU A 852 -6.82 20.37 8.33
N ASN A 853 -8.00 20.97 8.48
CA ASN A 853 -8.52 21.99 7.56
C ASN A 853 -7.77 23.34 7.61
N GLN A 854 -7.03 23.64 8.68
CA GLN A 854 -6.18 24.83 8.75
C GLN A 854 -4.80 24.62 8.08
N GLY A 855 -4.42 23.37 7.83
CA GLY A 855 -3.15 22.98 7.23
C GLY A 855 -2.14 22.48 8.26
N VAL A 856 -1.61 21.27 8.00
CA VAL A 856 -0.49 20.64 8.71
C VAL A 856 0.41 19.94 7.68
N ILE A 857 1.70 19.74 8.01
CA ILE A 857 2.63 19.03 7.12
C ILE A 857 2.36 17.53 7.14
N SER A 858 2.27 16.97 8.35
CA SER A 858 2.08 15.54 8.61
C SER A 858 1.01 15.33 9.67
N TRP A 859 0.28 14.21 9.56
CA TRP A 859 -0.65 13.75 10.59
C TRP A 859 -0.24 12.36 11.10
N TYR A 860 0.21 12.31 12.35
CA TYR A 860 0.54 11.10 13.09
C TYR A 860 -0.63 10.72 13.99
N MET A 861 -1.27 9.59 13.69
CA MET A 861 -2.46 9.14 14.39
C MET A 861 -2.32 7.71 14.91
N VAL A 862 -2.72 7.48 16.16
CA VAL A 862 -2.89 6.13 16.74
C VAL A 862 -4.23 6.06 17.46
N LEU A 863 -5.24 5.54 16.75
CA LEU A 863 -6.63 5.36 17.20
C LEU A 863 -7.12 3.92 16.95
N HIS A 864 -8.27 3.54 17.52
CA HIS A 864 -8.92 2.29 17.15
C HIS A 864 -9.65 2.44 15.80
N GLY A 865 -9.37 1.54 14.86
CA GLY A 865 -10.03 1.49 13.56
C GLY A 865 -10.98 0.29 13.40
N ASP A 866 -11.89 0.37 12.43
CA ASP A 866 -12.78 -0.71 12.03
C ASP A 866 -13.13 -0.59 10.55
N SER A 867 -13.30 -1.73 9.85
CA SER A 867 -13.61 -1.78 8.42
C SER A 867 -15.05 -1.36 8.07
N GLY A 868 -16.00 -1.40 9.01
CA GLY A 868 -17.42 -1.12 8.73
C GLY A 868 -17.70 0.33 8.29
N LYS A 869 -18.82 0.59 7.59
CA LYS A 869 -19.19 1.94 7.10
C LYS A 869 -18.08 2.66 6.31
N GLY A 870 -17.39 1.93 5.45
CA GLY A 870 -16.29 2.47 4.64
C GLY A 870 -15.03 2.82 5.43
N GLY A 871 -14.85 2.29 6.64
CA GLY A 871 -13.79 2.64 7.57
C GLY A 871 -14.29 3.59 8.66
N GLN A 872 -13.96 3.30 9.92
CA GLN A 872 -14.26 4.18 11.06
C GLN A 872 -13.04 4.30 11.94
N LEU A 873 -12.93 5.43 12.61
CA LEU A 873 -11.88 5.73 13.57
C LEU A 873 -12.53 6.20 14.87
N SER A 874 -11.90 5.89 16.00
CA SER A 874 -12.49 6.14 17.33
C SER A 874 -11.75 7.24 18.09
N TRP A 875 -12.33 8.43 18.16
CA TRP A 875 -11.74 9.61 18.81
C TRP A 875 -12.13 9.74 20.29
N TRP A 876 -11.32 10.47 21.05
CA TRP A 876 -11.57 10.74 22.47
C TRP A 876 -12.87 11.53 22.68
N GLN A 877 -13.71 11.08 23.62
CA GLN A 877 -14.91 11.81 24.00
C GLN A 877 -15.32 11.57 25.48
N PRO A 878 -15.82 12.59 26.20
CA PRO A 878 -16.39 12.40 27.54
C PRO A 878 -17.61 11.47 27.54
N MET A 879 -17.74 10.64 28.58
CA MET A 879 -18.84 9.68 28.75
C MET A 879 -20.24 10.28 28.66
N SER A 880 -20.44 11.49 29.20
CA SER A 880 -21.75 12.16 29.12
C SER A 880 -22.17 12.45 27.68
N GLU A 881 -21.22 12.80 26.82
CA GLU A 881 -21.46 13.06 25.40
C GLU A 881 -21.69 11.75 24.64
N THR A 882 -20.90 10.72 24.94
CA THR A 882 -21.13 9.36 24.41
C THR A 882 -22.56 8.89 24.73
N LEU A 883 -23.02 9.01 25.97
CA LEU A 883 -24.38 8.63 26.39
C LEU A 883 -25.46 9.45 25.65
N LYS A 884 -25.24 10.75 25.43
CA LYS A 884 -26.16 11.63 24.67
C LYS A 884 -26.29 11.18 23.22
N GLN A 885 -25.17 10.89 22.56
CA GLN A 885 -25.16 10.44 21.18
C GLN A 885 -25.82 9.06 21.00
N TYR A 886 -25.80 8.20 22.02
CA TYR A 886 -26.61 6.96 22.07
C TYR A 886 -28.11 7.18 22.35
N GLY A 887 -28.59 8.43 22.33
CA GLY A 887 -30.01 8.76 22.46
C GLY A 887 -30.52 8.83 23.90
N ILE A 888 -29.63 8.84 24.90
CA ILE A 888 -30.03 9.06 26.29
C ILE A 888 -30.31 10.56 26.47
N PRO A 889 -31.49 10.96 26.98
CA PRO A 889 -31.82 12.37 27.19
C PRO A 889 -30.74 13.08 28.00
N SER A 890 -30.34 14.29 27.60
CA SER A 890 -29.15 14.99 28.14
C SER A 890 -29.12 15.06 29.66
N ASN A 891 -30.26 15.34 30.30
CA ASN A 891 -30.38 15.37 31.75
C ASN A 891 -30.13 14.02 32.44
N LEU A 892 -30.53 12.91 31.80
CA LEU A 892 -30.29 11.56 32.27
C LEU A 892 -28.87 11.09 31.92
N ALA A 893 -28.35 11.45 30.75
CA ALA A 893 -26.99 11.17 30.33
C ALA A 893 -25.96 11.86 31.24
N ASP A 894 -26.17 13.14 31.55
CA ASP A 894 -25.33 13.89 32.50
C ASP A 894 -25.41 13.31 33.91
N PHE A 895 -26.61 12.87 34.33
CA PHE A 895 -26.80 12.22 35.63
C PHE A 895 -26.16 10.84 35.69
N LEU A 896 -26.31 10.01 34.66
CA LEU A 896 -25.71 8.68 34.56
C LEU A 896 -24.19 8.74 34.41
N GLY A 897 -23.67 9.66 33.59
CA GLY A 897 -22.25 9.95 33.49
C GLY A 897 -21.67 10.32 34.86
N LYS A 898 -22.36 11.20 35.61
CA LYS A 898 -21.98 11.55 36.98
C LYS A 898 -22.14 10.38 37.97
N LEU A 899 -23.22 9.60 37.90
CA LEU A 899 -23.51 8.49 38.83
C LEU A 899 -22.56 7.30 38.62
N LEU A 900 -22.27 6.95 37.37
CA LEU A 900 -21.32 5.89 37.00
C LEU A 900 -19.87 6.37 37.23
N GLY A 901 -19.59 7.67 37.06
CA GLY A 901 -18.28 8.28 37.32
C GLY A 901 -17.94 8.53 38.80
N MET A 902 -18.94 8.80 39.66
CA MET A 902 -18.74 9.23 41.06
C MET A 902 -18.09 8.20 42.01
N PRO A 903 -18.39 6.90 41.97
CA PRO A 903 -17.76 5.92 42.88
C PRO A 903 -16.33 5.54 42.46
N LEU A 904 -15.87 6.01 41.28
CA LEU A 904 -14.78 5.41 40.52
C LEU A 904 -13.75 6.42 39.96
N GLY A 905 -13.91 7.73 40.22
CA GLY A 905 -12.95 8.76 39.78
C GLY A 905 -13.10 9.21 38.33
N ALA A 906 -14.09 8.69 37.59
CA ALA A 906 -14.25 8.85 36.15
C ALA A 906 -15.16 10.02 35.75
N ASN A 907 -14.71 11.26 35.97
CA ASN A 907 -15.35 12.42 35.34
C ASN A 907 -14.28 13.41 34.87
N PRO A 908 -13.61 13.17 33.73
CA PRO A 908 -12.87 14.24 33.09
C PRO A 908 -13.88 15.27 32.58
N GLU A 909 -13.73 16.51 33.02
CA GLU A 909 -14.31 17.68 32.33
C GLU A 909 -13.52 18.02 31.05
N GLU A 910 -12.49 17.22 30.73
CA GLU A 910 -11.53 17.44 29.65
C GLU A 910 -12.05 16.87 28.32
N GLU A 911 -12.48 17.74 27.41
CA GLU A 911 -13.07 17.37 26.12
C GLU A 911 -12.03 17.02 25.03
N ASN A 912 -10.85 17.65 25.08
CA ASN A 912 -9.76 17.45 24.11
C ASN A 912 -8.39 17.45 24.83
N PRO A 913 -8.03 16.37 25.55
CA PRO A 913 -6.70 16.23 26.11
C PRO A 913 -5.65 16.10 25.00
N TRP A 914 -4.41 16.50 25.27
CA TRP A 914 -3.34 16.40 24.26
C TRP A 914 -2.97 14.95 23.91
N ARG A 915 -3.28 13.98 24.78
CA ARG A 915 -3.24 12.54 24.52
C ARG A 915 -4.29 11.82 25.36
N GLY A 916 -4.78 10.67 24.89
CA GLY A 916 -5.76 9.85 25.61
C GLY A 916 -5.20 9.28 26.91
N TYR A 917 -6.08 9.04 27.90
CA TYR A 917 -5.73 8.41 29.18
C TYR A 917 -6.93 7.69 29.80
N ASP A 918 -6.71 6.75 30.72
CA ASP A 918 -7.84 6.01 31.33
C ASP A 918 -8.67 6.87 32.30
N MET A 919 -9.96 7.14 32.04
CA MET A 919 -10.75 8.06 32.89
C MET A 919 -10.87 7.65 34.37
N LEU A 920 -10.73 6.35 34.70
CA LEU A 920 -10.85 5.85 36.08
C LEU A 920 -9.76 6.48 36.98
N TRP A 921 -8.53 6.54 36.46
CA TRP A 921 -7.35 6.95 37.23
C TRP A 921 -6.26 7.65 36.38
N GLY A 922 -6.62 8.23 35.25
CA GLY A 922 -5.68 8.77 34.30
C GLY A 922 -5.49 10.28 34.36
N SER A 923 -4.38 10.75 33.81
CA SER A 923 -4.10 12.14 33.46
C SER A 923 -3.12 12.16 32.28
N THR A 924 -2.90 13.34 31.71
CA THR A 924 -1.93 13.45 30.62
C THR A 924 -0.46 13.51 31.08
N GLU A 925 -0.20 13.67 32.38
CA GLU A 925 1.15 13.72 32.97
C GLU A 925 1.53 12.40 33.67
N GLU A 926 2.83 12.22 33.92
CA GLU A 926 3.40 10.98 34.48
C GLU A 926 3.15 10.76 35.98
N PRO A 927 2.89 9.50 36.42
CA PRO A 927 2.77 8.22 35.69
C PRO A 927 1.31 7.80 35.38
N ASP A 928 0.45 8.72 35.00
CA ASP A 928 -1.00 8.52 35.06
C ASP A 928 -1.65 8.14 33.71
N SER A 929 -0.98 7.47 32.76
CA SER A 929 -1.63 7.15 31.46
C SER A 929 -1.92 5.65 31.22
N ALA A 930 -1.23 4.68 31.84
CA ALA A 930 -1.32 3.23 31.54
C ALA A 930 -2.43 2.42 32.25
N THR A 931 -2.89 1.34 31.60
CA THR A 931 -3.92 0.43 32.11
C THR A 931 -3.40 -0.43 33.28
N LEU A 932 -4.28 -0.63 34.28
CA LEU A 932 -4.02 -1.46 35.47
C LEU A 932 -4.69 -2.84 35.28
N ASP A 933 -3.90 -3.92 35.33
CA ASP A 933 -4.23 -5.36 35.38
C ASP A 933 -5.72 -5.79 35.50
N SER A 934 -6.19 -6.76 34.69
CA SER A 934 -7.57 -7.30 34.76
C SER A 934 -7.87 -8.22 35.96
N GLU A 935 -6.90 -8.98 36.47
CA GLU A 935 -7.04 -9.88 37.63
C GLU A 935 -7.02 -9.10 38.96
N ILE A 936 -6.21 -8.04 39.01
CA ILE A 936 -5.88 -7.29 40.23
C ILE A 936 -6.52 -5.89 40.23
N GLY A 937 -6.61 -5.21 39.09
CA GLY A 937 -7.12 -3.84 38.95
C GLY A 937 -8.61 -3.70 39.27
N ILE A 938 -9.42 -4.73 39.02
CA ILE A 938 -10.83 -4.75 39.45
C ILE A 938 -10.92 -4.81 40.97
N ILE A 939 -10.17 -5.73 41.59
CA ILE A 939 -10.22 -5.99 43.03
C ILE A 939 -9.59 -4.83 43.81
N LEU A 940 -8.42 -4.35 43.38
CA LEU A 940 -7.74 -3.21 43.99
C LEU A 940 -8.41 -1.88 43.65
N GLY A 941 -9.03 -1.75 42.47
CA GLY A 941 -9.83 -0.58 42.07
C GLY A 941 -11.10 -0.47 42.89
N TRP A 942 -11.86 -1.56 43.05
CA TRP A 942 -13.03 -1.63 43.95
C TRP A 942 -12.67 -1.32 45.41
N LEU A 943 -11.49 -1.75 45.86
CA LEU A 943 -11.03 -1.54 47.23
C LEU A 943 -10.26 -0.22 47.43
N GLY A 944 -10.03 0.57 46.37
CA GLY A 944 -9.24 1.81 46.43
C GLY A 944 -7.76 1.62 46.82
N LEU A 945 -7.22 0.42 46.59
CA LEU A 945 -5.89 -0.02 47.01
C LEU A 945 -4.80 0.21 45.95
N ALA A 946 -5.16 0.46 44.68
CA ALA A 946 -4.20 0.67 43.59
C ALA A 946 -3.52 2.06 43.62
N ASN A 947 -4.15 3.08 44.20
CA ASN A 947 -3.60 4.45 44.23
C ASN A 947 -2.63 4.68 45.40
N LYS A 948 -1.44 5.22 45.10
CA LYS A 948 -0.42 5.64 46.09
C LYS A 948 -1.03 6.50 47.20
N ASP A 949 -2.05 7.29 46.89
CA ASP A 949 -2.73 8.20 47.81
C ASP A 949 -4.21 7.83 48.09
N GLY A 950 -4.63 6.59 47.85
CA GLY A 950 -5.99 6.12 48.16
C GLY A 950 -6.33 6.21 49.66
N PRO A 951 -7.62 6.21 50.06
CA PRO A 951 -8.05 6.38 51.45
C PRO A 951 -7.55 5.29 52.42
N LEU A 952 -7.05 4.16 51.89
CA LEU A 952 -6.41 3.09 52.66
C LEU A 952 -4.88 3.11 52.59
N ASN A 953 -4.28 3.97 51.76
CA ASN A 953 -2.84 4.02 51.55
C ASN A 953 -2.15 5.21 52.23
N GLY A 954 -2.84 5.84 53.18
CA GLY A 954 -2.30 6.81 54.11
C GLY A 954 -2.67 6.47 55.55
N GLY A 955 -2.13 5.37 56.10
CA GLY A 955 -1.77 5.37 57.53
C GLY A 955 -2.59 4.58 58.56
N PHE A 956 -3.28 3.47 58.25
CA PHE A 956 -3.87 2.66 59.35
C PHE A 956 -3.53 1.17 59.42
N ILE A 957 -2.93 0.56 58.40
CA ILE A 957 -2.24 -0.72 58.55
C ILE A 957 -1.01 -0.66 57.64
N LYS A 958 0.18 -0.42 58.21
CA LYS A 958 1.40 -1.05 57.68
C LYS A 958 1.38 -2.46 58.26
N PRO A 959 0.86 -3.49 57.57
CA PRO A 959 1.19 -4.81 58.04
C PRO A 959 2.67 -4.98 57.71
N GLY A 960 3.48 -5.44 58.66
CA GLY A 960 4.83 -5.92 58.38
C GLY A 960 4.77 -7.18 57.51
N LEU A 961 4.26 -7.06 56.28
CA LEU A 961 3.98 -8.12 55.31
C LEU A 961 4.82 -7.97 54.03
N ASP A 962 5.71 -6.95 53.95
CA ASP A 962 6.89 -6.93 53.06
C ASP A 962 7.86 -8.12 53.31
N ILE A 963 7.51 -9.00 54.26
CA ILE A 963 8.25 -10.17 54.73
C ILE A 963 7.68 -11.48 54.12
N LEU A 964 6.52 -11.45 53.45
CA LEU A 964 6.03 -12.60 52.69
C LEU A 964 6.66 -12.58 51.28
N PRO A 965 7.12 -13.73 50.77
CA PRO A 965 7.70 -13.79 49.43
C PRO A 965 6.64 -13.38 48.40
N SER A 966 6.95 -12.35 47.62
CA SER A 966 6.19 -11.84 46.45
C SER A 966 6.04 -12.86 45.31
N ASN A 967 6.47 -14.10 45.55
CA ASN A 967 6.62 -15.18 44.59
C ASN A 967 5.32 -16.00 44.43
N ILE A 968 4.27 -15.67 45.20
CA ILE A 968 2.92 -16.26 45.07
C ILE A 968 2.06 -15.27 44.27
N PRO A 969 1.59 -15.59 43.06
CA PRO A 969 0.87 -14.67 42.17
C PRO A 969 -0.31 -13.94 42.82
N PHE A 970 -1.11 -14.65 43.62
CA PHE A 970 -2.25 -14.07 44.36
C PHE A 970 -1.87 -13.01 45.41
N LEU A 971 -0.61 -12.96 45.85
CA LEU A 971 -0.10 -11.99 46.84
C LEU A 971 0.78 -10.90 46.21
N LYS A 972 0.91 -10.86 44.86
CA LYS A 972 1.70 -9.85 44.15
C LYS A 972 1.28 -8.42 44.48
N PHE A 973 -0.01 -8.20 44.77
CA PHE A 973 -0.59 -6.90 45.13
C PHE A 973 0.06 -6.19 46.34
N LEU A 974 0.88 -6.91 47.13
CA LEU A 974 1.64 -6.36 48.26
C LEU A 974 3.02 -5.79 47.85
N GLY A 975 3.43 -5.86 46.57
CA GLY A 975 4.73 -5.42 46.04
C GLY A 975 4.81 -3.96 45.51
N ASN A 976 5.95 -3.59 44.90
CA ASN A 976 6.20 -2.24 44.34
C ASN A 976 5.16 -1.87 43.28
N ARG A 977 4.58 -0.67 43.38
CA ARG A 977 3.44 -0.23 42.57
C ARG A 977 3.79 0.15 41.13
N GLU A 978 5.04 0.49 40.87
CA GLU A 978 5.53 0.69 39.50
C GLU A 978 5.48 -0.59 38.65
N ASN A 979 5.29 -1.76 39.27
CA ASN A 979 5.14 -3.03 38.57
C ASN A 979 3.69 -3.30 38.10
N TYR A 980 2.75 -2.35 38.25
CA TYR A 980 1.35 -2.52 37.85
C TYR A 980 0.95 -1.73 36.60
N HIS A 981 1.88 -1.00 35.98
CA HIS A 981 1.62 -0.34 34.69
C HIS A 981 1.92 -1.32 33.57
N ASP A 982 0.94 -1.62 32.74
CA ASP A 982 1.11 -2.54 31.61
C ASP A 982 1.77 -1.88 30.37
N GLY A 983 1.89 -0.55 30.36
CA GLY A 983 2.49 0.22 29.27
C GLY A 983 1.59 0.38 28.04
N LEU A 984 0.30 0.04 28.17
CA LEU A 984 -0.69 0.10 27.10
C LEU A 984 -1.76 1.15 27.44
N ILE A 985 -2.07 2.06 26.51
CA ILE A 985 -3.11 3.09 26.69
C ILE A 985 -4.31 2.80 25.78
N GLY A 986 -5.52 2.82 26.35
CA GLY A 986 -6.74 2.48 25.61
C GLY A 986 -6.85 1.04 25.07
N PRO A 987 -6.10 0.01 25.54
CA PRO A 987 -6.27 -1.35 25.04
C PRO A 987 -7.62 -1.91 25.50
N TYR A 988 -8.08 -2.99 24.88
CA TYR A 988 -9.26 -3.80 25.21
C TYR A 988 -9.29 -4.41 26.64
N GLY A 989 -8.55 -3.86 27.62
CA GLY A 989 -8.60 -4.24 29.02
C GLY A 989 -9.99 -4.02 29.64
N LEU A 990 -10.31 -4.71 30.73
CA LEU A 990 -11.65 -4.66 31.33
C LEU A 990 -12.06 -3.22 31.74
N THR A 991 -11.11 -2.34 32.09
CA THR A 991 -11.36 -0.91 32.36
C THR A 991 -11.79 -0.15 31.10
N ALA A 992 -11.21 -0.44 29.93
CA ALA A 992 -11.70 0.09 28.66
C ALA A 992 -12.99 -0.61 28.20
N MET A 993 -13.16 -1.92 28.43
CA MET A 993 -14.40 -2.66 28.10
C MET A 993 -15.60 -2.22 28.94
N LEU A 994 -15.39 -1.89 30.21
CA LEU A 994 -16.44 -1.43 31.12
C LEU A 994 -16.81 0.04 30.90
N ILE A 995 -16.01 0.78 30.13
CA ILE A 995 -16.16 2.22 30.11
C ILE A 995 -15.84 2.88 28.75
N LYS A 996 -15.72 2.13 27.64
CA LYS A 996 -15.35 2.59 26.28
C LYS A 996 -15.66 4.08 26.03
N PHE A 997 -14.61 4.90 26.01
CA PHE A 997 -14.69 6.36 25.95
C PHE A 997 -14.17 6.96 24.64
N SER A 998 -14.40 6.24 23.55
CA SER A 998 -14.13 6.74 22.21
C SER A 998 -15.38 6.56 21.35
N TYR A 999 -15.70 7.57 20.54
CA TYR A 999 -16.80 7.49 19.58
C TYR A 999 -16.25 7.23 18.18
N SER A 1000 -16.82 6.25 17.50
CA SER A 1000 -16.40 5.87 16.16
C SER A 1000 -17.13 6.75 15.13
N HIS A 1001 -16.37 7.60 14.42
CA HIS A 1001 -16.91 8.37 13.31
C HIS A 1001 -16.66 7.63 11.99
N PRO A 1002 -17.69 7.43 11.14
CA PRO A 1002 -17.53 6.75 9.85
C PRO A 1002 -16.86 7.65 8.81
N ALA A 1003 -16.28 7.01 7.79
CA ALA A 1003 -15.56 7.66 6.70
C ALA A 1003 -16.36 8.78 6.04
N LYS A 1004 -17.66 8.58 5.79
CA LYS A 1004 -18.53 9.61 5.22
C LYS A 1004 -18.56 10.90 6.05
N GLU A 1005 -18.58 10.78 7.37
CA GLU A 1005 -18.63 11.95 8.25
C GLU A 1005 -17.32 12.74 8.14
N VAL A 1006 -16.19 12.04 8.21
CA VAL A 1006 -14.84 12.60 7.99
C VAL A 1006 -14.76 13.31 6.63
N ASP A 1007 -15.06 12.61 5.54
CA ASP A 1007 -15.08 13.12 4.16
C ASP A 1007 -15.89 14.43 4.04
N SER A 1008 -17.10 14.46 4.61
CA SER A 1008 -17.98 15.63 4.53
C SER A 1008 -17.48 16.90 5.26
N GLN A 1009 -16.54 16.75 6.20
CA GLN A 1009 -16.01 17.86 6.99
C GLN A 1009 -14.61 18.29 6.55
N LEU A 1010 -13.90 17.44 5.82
CA LEU A 1010 -12.58 17.75 5.32
C LEU A 1010 -12.65 18.76 4.16
N LYS A 1011 -11.59 19.54 4.04
CA LYS A 1011 -11.28 20.42 2.91
C LYS A 1011 -9.99 19.94 2.25
N ASN A 1012 -9.32 20.81 1.50
CA ASN A 1012 -8.01 20.49 0.97
C ASN A 1012 -6.99 20.28 2.11
N LEU A 1013 -6.27 19.16 2.05
CA LEU A 1013 -5.19 18.76 2.93
C LEU A 1013 -3.82 19.17 2.39
N HIS A 1014 -3.76 19.76 1.19
CA HIS A 1014 -2.59 20.42 0.61
C HIS A 1014 -1.32 19.55 0.67
N SER A 1015 -1.39 18.34 0.14
CA SER A 1015 -0.27 17.39 0.06
C SER A 1015 0.29 16.97 1.43
N MET A 1016 -0.52 16.94 2.48
CA MET A 1016 -0.15 16.40 3.79
C MET A 1016 0.13 14.88 3.72
N ASP A 1017 1.14 14.41 4.46
CA ASP A 1017 1.37 12.99 4.71
C ASP A 1017 0.59 12.48 5.92
N PHE A 1018 0.12 11.23 5.86
CA PHE A 1018 -0.71 10.61 6.90
C PHE A 1018 -0.12 9.27 7.32
N HIS A 1019 0.21 9.15 8.61
CA HIS A 1019 0.70 7.92 9.21
C HIS A 1019 -0.33 7.45 10.24
N ALA A 1020 -0.81 6.21 10.07
CA ALA A 1020 -1.84 5.64 10.91
C ALA A 1020 -1.38 4.36 11.62
N GLY A 1021 -1.22 4.45 12.93
CA GLY A 1021 -1.14 3.29 13.84
C GLY A 1021 -2.53 2.77 14.20
N SER A 1022 -3.40 2.56 13.20
CA SER A 1022 -4.79 2.13 13.38
C SER A 1022 -5.11 0.95 12.47
N CYS A 1023 -5.77 -0.05 13.02
CA CYS A 1023 -6.17 -1.25 12.29
C CYS A 1023 -7.28 -1.00 11.26
N LEU A 1024 -7.34 -1.84 10.22
CA LEU A 1024 -8.51 -2.04 9.34
C LEU A 1024 -8.97 -0.82 8.51
N ILE A 1025 -8.25 0.30 8.53
CA ILE A 1025 -8.63 1.49 7.75
C ILE A 1025 -8.01 1.51 6.35
N GLY A 1026 -6.94 0.75 6.14
CA GLY A 1026 -6.32 0.59 4.83
C GLY A 1026 -7.29 -0.05 3.84
N THR A 1027 -7.26 0.44 2.62
CA THR A 1027 -8.11 0.08 1.46
C THR A 1027 -9.62 0.34 1.64
N LYS A 1028 -9.99 1.15 2.64
CA LYS A 1028 -11.39 1.56 2.89
C LYS A 1028 -11.66 2.97 2.38
N TYR A 1029 -12.92 3.39 2.37
CA TYR A 1029 -13.35 4.69 1.84
C TYR A 1029 -12.64 5.84 2.53
N ILE A 1030 -12.39 5.74 3.83
CA ILE A 1030 -11.67 6.80 4.57
C ILE A 1030 -10.30 7.09 3.98
N GLN A 1031 -9.59 6.07 3.49
CA GLN A 1031 -8.31 6.23 2.82
C GLN A 1031 -8.47 7.00 1.50
N ILE A 1032 -9.42 6.56 0.66
CA ILE A 1032 -9.72 7.19 -0.64
C ILE A 1032 -10.18 8.65 -0.45
N ALA A 1033 -11.01 8.90 0.57
CA ALA A 1033 -11.44 10.25 0.92
C ALA A 1033 -10.24 11.13 1.28
N LEU A 1034 -9.35 10.68 2.16
CA LEU A 1034 -8.13 11.42 2.50
C LEU A 1034 -7.23 11.66 1.26
N MET A 1035 -7.11 10.69 0.34
CA MET A 1035 -6.37 10.87 -0.93
C MET A 1035 -7.00 11.99 -1.77
N ARG A 1036 -8.33 11.96 -1.97
CA ARG A 1036 -9.07 12.96 -2.74
C ARG A 1036 -8.99 14.35 -2.11
N HIS A 1037 -9.04 14.42 -0.80
CA HIS A 1037 -8.86 15.66 -0.05
C HIS A 1037 -7.43 16.19 -0.11
N GLY A 1038 -6.46 15.44 -0.67
CA GLY A 1038 -5.13 15.95 -0.99
C GLY A 1038 -4.01 15.35 -0.15
N SER A 1039 -4.24 14.26 0.59
CA SER A 1039 -3.15 13.52 1.21
C SER A 1039 -2.25 12.88 0.13
N VAL A 1040 -0.95 13.11 0.20
CA VAL A 1040 0.04 12.62 -0.79
C VAL A 1040 0.62 11.25 -0.44
N LEU A 1041 0.57 10.90 0.85
CA LEU A 1041 1.13 9.67 1.39
C LEU A 1041 0.22 9.16 2.49
N GLN A 1042 -0.07 7.86 2.45
CA GLN A 1042 -0.74 7.18 3.57
C GLN A 1042 0.00 5.89 3.91
N GLU A 1043 0.40 5.75 5.17
CA GLU A 1043 0.84 4.48 5.75
C GLU A 1043 -0.27 3.97 6.66
N ALA A 1044 -0.94 2.89 6.24
CA ALA A 1044 -2.16 2.41 6.87
C ALA A 1044 -2.24 0.88 6.85
N ASP A 1045 -2.89 0.30 7.85
CA ASP A 1045 -3.07 -1.15 7.94
C ASP A 1045 -4.42 -1.59 7.34
N PRO A 1046 -4.42 -2.43 6.27
CA PRO A 1046 -5.63 -3.11 5.80
C PRO A 1046 -6.13 -4.21 6.75
N TRP A 1047 -5.31 -4.64 7.70
CA TRP A 1047 -5.54 -5.73 8.66
C TRP A 1047 -5.56 -5.21 10.12
N PRO A 1048 -5.79 -6.09 11.11
CA PRO A 1048 -5.43 -5.79 12.49
C PRO A 1048 -3.93 -5.52 12.64
N THR A 1049 -3.58 -4.39 13.25
CA THR A 1049 -2.21 -4.06 13.64
C THR A 1049 -1.90 -4.67 15.01
N SER A 1050 -0.62 -4.83 15.36
CA SER A 1050 -0.23 -5.11 16.75
C SER A 1050 0.23 -3.82 17.43
N TYR A 1051 0.45 -3.89 18.75
CA TYR A 1051 1.07 -2.79 19.50
C TYR A 1051 2.49 -2.45 19.00
N TRP A 1052 3.21 -3.44 18.44
CA TRP A 1052 4.64 -3.34 18.15
C TRP A 1052 4.95 -2.42 16.96
N GLY A 1053 3.99 -2.22 16.06
CA GLY A 1053 4.04 -1.21 15.00
C GLY A 1053 4.34 0.20 15.52
N GLY A 1054 4.02 0.50 16.78
CA GLY A 1054 4.38 1.77 17.44
C GLY A 1054 5.86 2.14 17.32
N TYR A 1055 6.77 1.15 17.38
CA TYR A 1055 8.21 1.43 17.19
C TYR A 1055 8.55 1.95 15.79
N SER A 1056 7.97 1.33 14.75
CA SER A 1056 8.18 1.79 13.37
C SER A 1056 7.58 3.18 13.20
N PHE A 1057 6.36 3.35 13.71
CA PHE A 1057 5.61 4.59 13.65
C PHE A 1057 6.35 5.77 14.28
N GLU A 1058 6.88 5.61 15.51
CA GLU A 1058 7.57 6.69 16.22
C GLU A 1058 8.92 7.09 15.58
N MET A 1059 9.47 6.22 14.73
CA MET A 1059 10.73 6.44 14.01
C MET A 1059 10.54 7.16 12.68
N ILE A 1060 9.34 7.26 12.14
CA ILE A 1060 9.09 7.91 10.83
C ILE A 1060 9.66 9.35 10.76
N PRO A 1061 9.40 10.26 11.72
CA PRO A 1061 9.95 11.61 11.66
C PRO A 1061 11.48 11.64 11.72
N ARG A 1062 12.10 10.64 12.36
CA ARG A 1062 13.56 10.48 12.44
C ARG A 1062 14.13 10.14 11.08
N GLU A 1063 13.51 9.20 10.37
CA GLU A 1063 13.96 8.77 9.05
C GLU A 1063 13.82 9.88 8.01
N TYR A 1064 12.75 10.68 8.08
CA TYR A 1064 12.60 11.88 7.26
C TYR A 1064 13.68 12.92 7.56
N ALA A 1065 14.00 13.18 8.84
CA ALA A 1065 15.11 14.08 9.20
C ALA A 1065 16.48 13.58 8.70
N LEU A 1066 16.67 12.27 8.59
CA LEU A 1066 17.86 11.64 7.99
C LEU A 1066 17.84 11.68 6.46
N GLY A 1067 16.77 12.18 5.85
CA GLY A 1067 16.63 12.33 4.42
C GLY A 1067 16.37 11.00 3.70
N LYS A 1068 15.58 10.12 4.30
CA LYS A 1068 15.06 8.92 3.64
C LYS A 1068 13.78 9.20 2.86
N THR A 1069 13.52 8.37 1.85
CA THR A 1069 12.24 8.34 1.13
C THR A 1069 11.15 7.66 1.97
N ALA A 1070 9.90 7.79 1.53
CA ALA A 1070 8.77 7.07 2.09
C ALA A 1070 8.98 5.55 2.07
N GLY A 1071 9.42 5.01 0.94
CA GLY A 1071 9.68 3.58 0.75
C GLY A 1071 10.82 3.05 1.61
N GLU A 1072 11.94 3.79 1.71
CA GLU A 1072 13.07 3.44 2.58
C GLU A 1072 12.62 3.40 4.06
N THR A 1073 11.85 4.39 4.48
CA THR A 1073 11.33 4.51 5.85
C THR A 1073 10.40 3.35 6.19
N TYR A 1074 9.43 3.08 5.32
CA TYR A 1074 8.47 1.99 5.47
C TYR A 1074 9.15 0.61 5.48
N ALA A 1075 10.03 0.33 4.51
CA ALA A 1075 10.70 -0.97 4.39
C ALA A 1075 11.60 -1.27 5.60
N GLU A 1076 12.35 -0.29 6.11
CA GLU A 1076 13.16 -0.44 7.31
C GLU A 1076 12.30 -0.62 8.57
N GLY A 1077 11.23 0.16 8.67
CA GLY A 1077 10.26 0.07 9.76
C GLY A 1077 9.63 -1.32 9.86
N ILE A 1078 9.00 -1.79 8.79
CA ILE A 1078 8.29 -3.07 8.76
C ILE A 1078 9.22 -4.28 8.91
N THR A 1079 10.46 -4.21 8.41
CA THR A 1079 11.44 -5.29 8.63
C THR A 1079 11.97 -5.33 10.06
N THR A 1080 11.84 -4.23 10.79
CA THR A 1080 12.23 -4.16 12.21
C THR A 1080 11.17 -4.76 13.13
N ILE A 1081 9.89 -4.63 12.78
CA ILE A 1081 8.76 -5.01 13.67
C ILE A 1081 7.88 -6.15 13.15
N GLY A 1082 8.01 -6.54 11.88
CA GLY A 1082 7.15 -7.53 11.23
C GLY A 1082 7.89 -8.57 10.36
N ILE A 1083 7.10 -9.39 9.67
CA ILE A 1083 7.60 -10.47 8.80
C ILE A 1083 8.20 -9.89 7.51
N LYS A 1084 9.38 -10.37 7.11
CA LYS A 1084 10.00 -10.20 5.77
C LYS A 1084 9.77 -11.51 5.06
N TYR A 1085 9.06 -11.45 3.96
CA TYR A 1085 8.58 -12.63 3.25
C TYR A 1085 9.57 -13.14 2.21
N ILE A 1086 10.44 -12.29 1.69
CA ILE A 1086 11.41 -12.63 0.63
C ILE A 1086 12.82 -12.50 1.20
N PHE A 1087 13.69 -13.43 0.84
CA PHE A 1087 15.08 -13.48 1.34
C PHE A 1087 16.05 -13.56 0.16
N GLU A 1088 17.23 -12.98 0.32
CA GLU A 1088 18.30 -13.11 -0.65
C GLU A 1088 18.74 -14.57 -0.83
N LYS A 1089 19.27 -14.94 -2.00
CA LYS A 1089 19.59 -16.33 -2.38
C LYS A 1089 20.47 -17.10 -1.38
N ASN A 1090 21.24 -16.41 -0.55
CA ASN A 1090 22.11 -16.99 0.48
C ASN A 1090 21.82 -16.49 1.91
N GLU A 1091 20.71 -15.79 2.11
CA GLU A 1091 20.28 -15.31 3.42
C GLU A 1091 19.60 -16.45 4.20
N GLU A 1092 19.93 -16.58 5.49
CA GLU A 1092 19.23 -17.53 6.38
C GLU A 1092 17.80 -17.04 6.63
N ARG A 1093 16.82 -17.91 6.39
CA ARG A 1093 15.41 -17.57 6.58
C ARG A 1093 15.11 -17.42 8.07
N THR A 1094 14.88 -16.18 8.49
CA THR A 1094 14.51 -15.82 9.86
C THR A 1094 13.08 -15.27 9.86
N TRP A 1095 12.16 -16.04 10.43
CA TRP A 1095 10.74 -15.69 10.49
C TRP A 1095 10.42 -14.92 11.76
N TRP A 1096 9.33 -14.15 11.70
CA TRP A 1096 8.84 -13.37 12.83
C TRP A 1096 7.55 -13.96 13.37
N TRP A 1097 7.38 -13.87 14.70
CA TRP A 1097 6.31 -14.56 15.43
C TRP A 1097 4.94 -13.90 15.26
N ASP A 1098 4.93 -12.59 15.01
CA ASP A 1098 3.73 -11.77 14.90
C ASP A 1098 3.24 -11.72 13.45
N GLY A 1099 2.04 -12.25 13.23
CA GLY A 1099 1.36 -12.25 11.94
C GLY A 1099 0.43 -11.07 11.70
N ALA A 1100 0.25 -10.16 12.66
CA ALA A 1100 -0.64 -9.01 12.55
C ALA A 1100 0.02 -7.83 11.81
N GLU A 1101 1.33 -7.62 11.99
CA GLU A 1101 2.07 -6.48 11.42
C GLU A 1101 2.19 -6.50 9.88
N ASN A 1102 1.15 -6.00 9.21
CA ASN A 1102 0.98 -5.99 7.76
C ASN A 1102 0.63 -4.61 7.18
N VAL A 1103 1.04 -3.54 7.85
CA VAL A 1103 0.93 -2.15 7.36
C VAL A 1103 1.42 -2.03 5.91
N VAL A 1104 0.75 -1.22 5.10
CA VAL A 1104 1.09 -0.98 3.69
C VAL A 1104 1.32 0.51 3.43
N LEU A 1105 2.33 0.81 2.61
CA LEU A 1105 2.59 2.16 2.11
C LEU A 1105 1.78 2.45 0.84
N PHE A 1106 0.95 3.48 0.88
CA PHE A 1106 0.13 3.94 -0.23
C PHE A 1106 0.62 5.30 -0.75
N THR A 1107 1.69 5.25 -1.54
CA THR A 1107 2.26 6.37 -2.28
C THR A 1107 3.33 5.84 -3.24
N ASP A 1108 3.97 6.75 -3.96
CA ASP A 1108 5.23 6.48 -4.65
C ASP A 1108 6.37 6.24 -3.63
N PRO A 1109 7.06 5.10 -3.66
CA PRO A 1109 8.11 4.79 -2.67
C PRO A 1109 9.30 5.75 -2.72
N ASP A 1110 9.55 6.43 -3.84
CA ASP A 1110 10.66 7.39 -3.96
C ASP A 1110 10.30 8.80 -3.49
N LEU A 1111 9.06 9.01 -3.04
CA LEU A 1111 8.61 10.28 -2.47
C LEU A 1111 9.47 10.67 -1.25
N ARG A 1112 9.97 11.90 -1.25
CA ARG A 1112 10.64 12.53 -0.10
C ARG A 1112 9.70 13.51 0.57
N ILE A 1113 9.41 13.31 1.86
CA ILE A 1113 8.62 14.25 2.66
C ILE A 1113 9.48 15.43 3.06
N TRP A 1114 8.99 16.65 2.83
CA TRP A 1114 9.72 17.89 3.04
C TRP A 1114 9.98 18.17 4.52
N THR A 1115 11.25 18.32 4.90
CA THR A 1115 11.68 18.65 6.27
C THR A 1115 12.25 20.08 6.35
N PRO A 1116 11.79 20.94 7.30
CA PRO A 1116 12.32 22.30 7.47
C PRO A 1116 13.79 22.37 7.89
N SER A 1117 14.25 21.39 8.68
CA SER A 1117 15.63 21.32 9.15
C SER A 1117 16.53 20.65 8.13
N SER A 1118 17.76 21.15 8.02
CA SER A 1118 18.85 20.52 7.27
C SER A 1118 19.98 20.03 8.20
N GLU A 1119 19.72 19.93 9.51
CA GLU A 1119 20.74 19.62 10.53
C GLU A 1119 21.37 18.24 10.32
N TYR A 1120 20.56 17.23 10.02
CA TYR A 1120 20.99 15.84 9.89
C TYR A 1120 21.14 15.39 8.42
N SER A 1121 20.35 15.97 7.51
CA SER A 1121 20.38 15.71 6.08
C SER A 1121 19.74 16.87 5.32
N ASP A 1122 20.23 17.16 4.12
CA ASP A 1122 19.63 18.14 3.21
C ASP A 1122 18.79 17.50 2.10
N LYS A 1123 18.72 16.16 2.01
CA LYS A 1123 17.99 15.45 0.95
C LYS A 1123 16.48 15.71 0.95
N ASN A 1124 15.90 15.91 2.13
CA ASN A 1124 14.47 16.18 2.29
C ASN A 1124 14.18 17.67 2.53
N ASN A 1125 15.19 18.55 2.42
CA ASN A 1125 15.03 19.99 2.59
C ASN A 1125 15.20 20.72 1.26
N TRP A 1126 14.26 21.61 0.94
CA TRP A 1126 14.34 22.54 -0.19
C TRP A 1126 13.43 23.75 0.06
N GLU A 1127 13.56 24.77 -0.77
CA GLU A 1127 12.70 25.97 -0.75
C GLU A 1127 11.86 26.08 -2.03
N SER A 1128 10.77 26.83 -1.99
CA SER A 1128 9.90 27.07 -3.15
C SER A 1128 10.64 27.66 -4.36
N LYS A 1129 11.75 28.39 -4.12
CA LYS A 1129 12.60 28.97 -5.17
C LYS A 1129 13.43 27.93 -5.93
N ASP A 1130 13.58 26.72 -5.40
CA ASP A 1130 14.39 25.65 -5.97
C ASP A 1130 13.61 24.87 -7.04
N ILE A 1131 12.27 24.91 -6.99
CA ILE A 1131 11.36 24.25 -7.93
C ILE A 1131 10.63 25.28 -8.80
N LYS A 1132 11.38 25.94 -9.69
CA LYS A 1132 10.81 26.95 -10.58
C LYS A 1132 10.27 26.32 -11.86
N PRO A 1133 9.09 26.75 -12.32
CA PRO A 1133 8.57 26.30 -13.59
C PRO A 1133 9.31 26.97 -14.75
N GLN A 1134 9.33 26.31 -15.90
CA GLN A 1134 9.81 26.89 -17.14
C GLN A 1134 8.99 28.16 -17.47
N PRO A 1135 9.64 29.34 -17.64
CA PRO A 1135 8.98 30.55 -18.06
C PRO A 1135 8.32 30.36 -19.42
N TYR A 1136 7.13 30.93 -19.54
CA TYR A 1136 6.42 31.01 -20.80
C TYR A 1136 7.25 31.74 -21.87
N ASP A 1137 7.47 31.05 -22.97
CA ASP A 1137 8.04 31.58 -24.20
C ASP A 1137 7.36 30.88 -25.37
N GLU A 1138 6.57 31.63 -26.14
CA GLU A 1138 5.79 31.11 -27.28
C GLU A 1138 6.66 30.51 -28.39
N GLU A 1139 7.95 30.86 -28.44
CA GLU A 1139 8.92 30.34 -29.40
C GLU A 1139 9.79 29.20 -28.82
N LEU A 1140 9.59 28.81 -27.55
CA LEU A 1140 10.38 27.75 -26.92
C LEU A 1140 10.22 26.42 -27.68
N SER A 1141 11.34 25.91 -28.18
CA SER A 1141 11.43 24.63 -28.85
C SER A 1141 12.48 23.74 -28.21
N ILE A 1142 12.08 22.55 -27.76
CA ILE A 1142 12.96 21.53 -27.20
C ILE A 1142 13.03 20.37 -28.19
N ASN A 1143 14.03 20.41 -29.07
CA ASN A 1143 14.20 19.45 -30.17
C ASN A 1143 12.97 19.32 -31.09
N GLY A 1144 12.23 20.41 -31.29
CA GLY A 1144 11.01 20.46 -32.12
C GLY A 1144 9.71 20.33 -31.34
N HIS A 1145 9.75 19.84 -30.10
CA HIS A 1145 8.64 19.92 -29.15
C HIS A 1145 8.40 21.39 -28.77
N MET A 1146 7.16 21.85 -28.88
CA MET A 1146 6.68 23.19 -28.55
C MET A 1146 5.70 23.13 -27.36
N PRO A 1147 6.19 23.19 -26.10
CA PRO A 1147 5.35 23.00 -24.91
C PRO A 1147 4.15 23.95 -24.81
N PHE A 1148 4.25 25.13 -25.42
CA PHE A 1148 3.23 26.18 -25.37
C PHE A 1148 2.45 26.36 -26.68
N GLY A 1149 2.55 25.39 -27.61
CA GLY A 1149 1.78 25.35 -28.85
C GLY A 1149 2.61 25.53 -30.12
N VAL A 1150 2.14 24.90 -31.20
CA VAL A 1150 2.81 24.88 -32.50
C VAL A 1150 2.29 25.99 -33.41
N SER A 1151 3.19 26.77 -34.00
CA SER A 1151 2.84 27.84 -34.95
C SER A 1151 3.09 27.49 -36.43
N ASN A 1152 4.03 26.58 -36.71
CA ASN A 1152 4.32 26.09 -38.07
C ASN A 1152 5.03 24.71 -38.03
N TYR A 1153 5.17 24.08 -39.20
CA TYR A 1153 5.86 22.80 -39.40
C TYR A 1153 7.02 22.96 -40.40
N PRO A 1154 8.22 23.35 -39.94
CA PRO A 1154 9.30 23.80 -40.83
C PRO A 1154 9.95 22.66 -41.62
N ASN A 1155 9.82 21.42 -41.13
CA ASN A 1155 10.43 20.22 -41.70
C ASN A 1155 9.42 19.33 -42.44
N GLU A 1156 8.23 19.85 -42.75
CA GLU A 1156 7.21 19.11 -43.50
C GLU A 1156 7.79 18.55 -44.81
N LYS A 1157 7.62 17.24 -44.97
CA LYS A 1157 7.99 16.49 -46.16
C LYS A 1157 6.76 16.26 -47.02
N HIS A 1158 6.99 16.02 -48.30
CA HIS A 1158 5.93 15.58 -49.21
C HIS A 1158 6.31 14.24 -49.84
N PRO A 1159 5.34 13.34 -50.05
CA PRO A 1159 5.59 12.12 -50.82
C PRO A 1159 6.15 12.47 -52.19
N MET A 1160 7.16 11.73 -52.66
CA MET A 1160 7.69 11.91 -54.02
C MET A 1160 6.57 11.76 -55.04
N SER A 1161 6.35 12.81 -55.84
CA SER A 1161 5.37 12.78 -56.92
C SER A 1161 5.70 11.71 -57.94
N LEU A 1162 4.68 11.17 -58.64
CA LEU A 1162 4.88 10.21 -59.75
C LEU A 1162 5.91 10.73 -60.76
N LEU A 1163 5.94 12.04 -60.99
CA LEU A 1163 6.82 12.71 -61.93
C LEU A 1163 8.30 12.68 -61.47
N GLU A 1164 8.55 12.83 -60.16
CA GLU A 1164 9.88 12.67 -59.55
C GLU A 1164 10.35 11.21 -59.53
N GLN A 1165 9.43 10.27 -59.27
CA GLN A 1165 9.72 8.84 -59.38
C GLN A 1165 10.11 8.47 -60.83
N TYR A 1166 9.39 8.98 -61.83
CA TYR A 1166 9.75 8.83 -63.25
C TYR A 1166 11.13 9.44 -63.56
N TYR A 1167 11.47 10.61 -63.01
CA TYR A 1167 12.80 11.21 -63.19
C TYR A 1167 13.91 10.35 -62.55
N LEU A 1168 13.69 9.75 -61.38
CA LEU A 1168 14.65 8.84 -60.74
C LEU A 1168 14.85 7.56 -61.55
N VAL A 1169 13.79 6.98 -62.12
CA VAL A 1169 13.89 5.83 -63.03
C VAL A 1169 14.67 6.20 -64.30
N ILE A 1170 14.43 7.40 -64.86
CA ILE A 1170 15.18 7.92 -66.01
C ILE A 1170 16.66 8.12 -65.64
N ILE A 1171 16.96 8.70 -64.48
CA ILE A 1171 18.33 8.91 -63.99
C ILE A 1171 19.03 7.57 -63.76
N ALA A 1172 18.37 6.59 -63.14
CA ALA A 1172 18.90 5.24 -62.95
C ALA A 1172 19.18 4.56 -64.28
N LEU A 1173 18.28 4.67 -65.26
CA LEU A 1173 18.50 4.20 -66.64
C LEU A 1173 19.69 4.90 -67.29
N ILE A 1174 19.84 6.21 -67.13
CA ILE A 1174 21.00 6.98 -67.63
C ILE A 1174 22.29 6.50 -66.97
N ILE A 1175 22.29 6.28 -65.65
CA ILE A 1175 23.46 5.76 -64.91
C ILE A 1175 23.82 4.37 -65.43
N VAL A 1176 22.85 3.47 -65.61
CA VAL A 1176 23.07 2.14 -66.21
C VAL A 1176 23.66 2.27 -67.61
N ILE A 1177 23.12 3.16 -68.46
CA ILE A 1177 23.64 3.42 -69.80
C ILE A 1177 25.07 3.97 -69.75
N VAL A 1178 25.37 4.90 -68.84
CA VAL A 1178 26.72 5.47 -68.65
C VAL A 1178 27.69 4.39 -68.15
N VAL A 1179 27.29 3.54 -67.21
CA VAL A 1179 28.07 2.40 -66.72
C VAL A 1179 28.34 1.41 -67.86
N VAL A 1180 27.33 1.07 -68.65
CA VAL A 1180 27.48 0.21 -69.85
C VAL A 1180 28.40 0.87 -70.90
N LEU A 1181 28.32 2.19 -71.10
CA LEU A 1181 29.21 2.94 -72.01
C LEU A 1181 30.65 3.03 -71.50
N LEU A 1182 30.85 3.12 -70.18
CA LEU A 1182 32.17 3.10 -69.54
C LEU A 1182 32.79 1.70 -69.60
N ILE A 1183 32.00 0.65 -69.38
CA ILE A 1183 32.42 -0.76 -69.50
C ILE A 1183 32.76 -1.10 -70.96
N SER A 1184 31.97 -0.63 -71.93
CA SER A 1184 32.24 -0.85 -73.36
C SER A 1184 33.42 -0.03 -73.88
N ARG A 1185 33.69 1.16 -73.34
CA ARG A 1185 34.93 1.92 -73.63
C ARG A 1185 36.20 1.27 -73.06
N LYS A 1186 36.10 0.51 -71.97
CA LYS A 1186 37.21 -0.27 -71.42
C LYS A 1186 37.60 -1.47 -72.29
N LYS A 1187 36.78 -1.82 -73.29
CA LYS A 1187 37.07 -2.87 -74.29
C LYS A 1187 37.71 -2.34 -75.59
N ASN A 1188 37.80 -1.02 -75.77
CA ASN A 1188 38.39 -0.38 -76.96
C ASN A 1188 39.54 0.59 -76.62
N ASN A 1189 40.25 0.34 -75.52
CA ASN A 1189 41.57 0.91 -75.22
C ASN A 1189 42.51 -0.19 -74.75
#